data_AF-A0A8C5I7L7-F1
#
_entry.id   AF-A0A8C5I7L7-F1
#
_cell.length_a   1.000
_cell.length_b   1.000
_cell.length_c   1.000
_cell.angle_alpha   90.00
_cell.angle_beta   90.00
_cell.angle_gamma   90.00
#
_symmetry.space_group_name_H-M   'P 1'
#
loop_
_entity.id
_entity.type
_entity.pdbx_description
1 polymer ?
#
loop_
_entity_poly.entity_id
_entity_poly.type
_entity_poly.pdbx_seq_one_letter_code
_entity_poly.pdbx_strand_id
1 'polypeptide(L)'
;MSATPSAPSFLTENPAGDGGLLGVDAGPRLTGPTPSQSRFQVDLVSEAGAAAEDRSPSSDGSATAQEGPATDPGAGGEEAKGRFRVVNFADPSEAGSAASPEGGAPGEGLQNGDTVMSETSLHSSTGGQHHYHYDTHTNTYYLRTFGHNTIDAVPNIDFYRQTAAPLGEKLIRPTLSELHDELDKEPFEDGFANGDELTPAEESAAKEAADSKGVVKFGWIKGVLVRCMLNIWGVMLFIRMSWIVGQAGVALSCLIVAMASVVTTITGLSTSAIATNGFVRGGGAYYLISRSLGPEFGGSIGLIFAFANAVAVAMYVVGFAETVVELLKGVDAIMTDEINDVRIIGTITVILLLGISVAGMEWEAKAQIFLLFVLVTAIVNYFIGSFISVKAKEPAGFFGYDGSILWENMGPDFRGETFFSVFSIFFPAATGILAGANISGDLSDPQMAIPKGTLLAILITGIVYLGVAVSTGACIVRDASGSLNDTVSSQFMTNCSDAACKFGYDFSTCKSSKDGCTYGLQNDFQVMSLVSGFGPIITAGIFSATLSSALASLVSAPKVFQALCKDNIYPGLGMFAKGYGKNNEPLRGYILTFGIALAFILIAKLNTIAPIISNFFLASYALINFSVFHASLANSPGWRPSFKYYNMWVSLAGAILCCVVMFVINWAAALLTNVIVMGLYIYVSYKKPDVNWGSSTQALTYHQALTHTLHLSGVEDHIKNFRPQCLVMTGYPNSRPALLDLVHTFTKNVGLMICGHVRTGYRRPNFKDLANDQARYQRWLLRNETKGFYTAVFAEDLRQGSQYLLQAAGLGRLKPNTLVLGFKNDWRDGDMMNVETYISMIHDAFDFQFGAVILRLREGLDVSHIQGQDELLSSQEKSSGMKDVIVSIDTSKDSDAESSKPSSKATSLQNSPALQKDDDEESKAPTQPLLKKDKKSPSMPLNVSDQRLLEASQQFRQKQGKSTVDVWWLFDDGGLTLLIPYLLTNKKRWSDCKIRVFIGGKINRIDHDRRAMATLLSKFRIDFSDITVLGDINTKPKKEHVTAFEEMIEPYRLKEDDMDQDVAERLKNSEPWRITDNELELYRAKTNRQIRLNELLQEHSSTANLIVMSLPLARKGAVSSALYMAWLEVLSKDLPPILLVRGNHQSVLTFYS
;
A
#
# COMPACT_ATOMS: atom_id res chain seq x y z
N MET A 1 -31.47 -20.41 -52.78
CA MET A 1 -30.08 -20.70 -53.16
C MET A 1 -29.23 -20.30 -51.95
N SER A 2 -28.40 -21.09 -51.27
CA SER A 2 -27.98 -22.51 -51.28
C SER A 2 -26.58 -22.50 -50.62
N ALA A 3 -26.20 -23.33 -49.65
CA ALA A 3 -26.93 -24.38 -48.93
C ALA A 3 -26.31 -24.64 -47.53
N THR A 4 -27.06 -25.37 -46.69
CA THR A 4 -26.68 -26.03 -45.42
C THR A 4 -25.74 -27.25 -45.68
N PRO A 5 -25.14 -27.97 -44.68
CA PRO A 5 -25.53 -28.19 -43.27
C PRO A 5 -24.37 -28.00 -42.25
N SER A 6 -24.47 -28.27 -40.93
CA SER A 6 -25.30 -29.25 -40.20
C SER A 6 -25.52 -28.93 -38.71
N ALA A 7 -26.54 -29.58 -38.14
CA ALA A 7 -26.73 -29.80 -36.70
C ALA A 7 -26.79 -31.34 -36.45
N PRO A 8 -26.81 -31.79 -35.19
CA PRO A 8 -28.08 -32.35 -34.70
C PRO A 8 -28.55 -31.74 -33.36
N SER A 9 -29.71 -32.19 -32.87
CA SER A 9 -30.57 -31.47 -31.93
C SER A 9 -31.07 -32.29 -30.73
N PHE A 10 -31.41 -31.58 -29.64
CA PHE A 10 -32.57 -31.73 -28.72
C PHE A 10 -33.40 -33.04 -28.69
N LEU A 11 -34.01 -33.37 -27.53
CA LEU A 11 -35.46 -33.12 -27.28
C LEU A 11 -36.01 -33.53 -25.87
N THR A 12 -37.17 -32.92 -25.53
CA THR A 12 -38.30 -33.34 -24.64
C THR A 12 -38.15 -33.63 -23.13
N GLU A 13 -38.54 -32.64 -22.32
CA GLU A 13 -39.75 -32.57 -21.44
C GLU A 13 -40.53 -33.84 -20.96
N ASN A 14 -40.78 -33.92 -19.63
CA ASN A 14 -42.07 -34.01 -18.86
C ASN A 14 -43.26 -34.94 -19.28
N PRO A 15 -44.28 -35.26 -18.42
CA PRO A 15 -44.49 -35.04 -16.96
C PRO A 15 -45.15 -36.22 -16.12
N ALA A 16 -45.41 -35.95 -14.83
CA ALA A 16 -46.60 -36.34 -13.99
C ALA A 16 -46.77 -37.74 -13.32
N GLY A 17 -47.44 -37.74 -12.13
CA GLY A 17 -48.14 -38.90 -11.52
C GLY A 17 -48.20 -38.98 -9.96
N ASP A 18 -49.28 -38.49 -9.33
CA ASP A 18 -49.86 -38.74 -7.96
C ASP A 18 -48.99 -38.87 -6.66
N GLY A 19 -49.45 -38.49 -5.45
CA GLY A 19 -50.66 -37.74 -5.06
C GLY A 19 -51.08 -37.92 -3.57
N GLY A 20 -51.68 -36.88 -2.93
CA GLY A 20 -52.71 -37.07 -1.86
C GLY A 20 -52.46 -36.66 -0.37
N LEU A 21 -53.00 -35.50 0.02
CA LEU A 21 -53.78 -35.17 1.26
C LEU A 21 -53.16 -34.99 2.71
N LEU A 22 -53.62 -33.89 3.36
CA LEU A 22 -53.88 -33.62 4.82
C LEU A 22 -52.71 -33.76 5.86
N GLY A 23 -52.44 -32.87 6.83
CA GLY A 23 -53.10 -31.67 7.35
C GLY A 23 -52.80 -31.44 8.87
N VAL A 24 -52.64 -30.17 9.28
CA VAL A 24 -52.84 -29.60 10.65
C VAL A 24 -51.70 -29.63 11.72
N ASP A 25 -51.47 -28.44 12.30
CA ASP A 25 -50.86 -27.98 13.58
C ASP A 25 -49.61 -28.62 14.24
N ALA A 26 -48.53 -27.82 14.35
CA ALA A 26 -47.99 -27.31 15.63
C ALA A 26 -46.84 -26.27 15.41
N GLY A 27 -46.61 -25.37 16.37
CA GLY A 27 -45.43 -24.48 16.43
C GLY A 27 -44.52 -24.77 17.64
N PRO A 28 -43.55 -23.90 18.02
CA PRO A 28 -43.29 -22.55 17.49
C PRO A 28 -41.81 -22.20 17.17
N ARG A 29 -41.68 -21.13 16.36
CA ARG A 29 -40.60 -20.11 16.25
C ARG A 29 -39.30 -20.29 17.09
N LEU A 30 -38.16 -20.21 16.39
CA LEU A 30 -36.92 -19.63 16.94
C LEU A 30 -37.01 -18.09 16.92
N THR A 31 -36.62 -17.44 18.02
CA THR A 31 -36.54 -15.98 18.16
C THR A 31 -35.09 -15.49 18.02
N GLY A 32 -34.87 -14.41 17.28
CA GLY A 32 -33.54 -13.81 17.09
C GLY A 32 -33.11 -12.85 18.21
N PRO A 33 -31.88 -12.28 18.14
CA PRO A 33 -31.32 -11.46 19.21
C PRO A 33 -31.27 -9.95 18.92
N THR A 34 -31.96 -9.14 19.73
CA THR A 34 -31.64 -7.73 20.05
C THR A 34 -32.17 -7.42 21.47
N PRO A 35 -31.72 -6.36 22.18
CA PRO A 35 -30.51 -5.55 22.02
C PRO A 35 -29.64 -5.44 23.30
N SER A 36 -28.39 -5.05 23.16
CA SER A 36 -27.59 -4.41 24.23
C SER A 36 -26.59 -3.43 23.57
N GLN A 37 -26.95 -2.15 23.45
CA GLN A 37 -26.58 -1.09 24.41
C GLN A 37 -25.09 -1.07 24.79
N SER A 38 -24.44 0.03 24.42
CA SER A 38 -23.04 0.33 24.70
C SER A 38 -22.85 0.95 26.09
N ARG A 39 -22.03 0.34 26.94
CA ARG A 39 -21.23 1.09 27.93
C ARG A 39 -20.02 0.27 28.38
N PHE A 40 -18.84 0.66 27.92
CA PHE A 40 -17.63 0.57 28.73
C PHE A 40 -16.95 1.93 28.74
N GLN A 41 -17.23 2.65 29.81
CA GLN A 41 -16.67 3.94 30.15
C GLN A 41 -15.38 3.64 30.92
N VAL A 42 -14.23 4.08 30.40
CA VAL A 42 -12.96 3.99 31.12
C VAL A 42 -12.90 5.20 32.05
N ASP A 43 -13.45 5.05 33.25
CA ASP A 43 -13.28 6.03 34.32
C ASP A 43 -11.83 5.95 34.86
N LEU A 44 -11.34 7.09 35.33
CA LEU A 44 -9.98 7.21 35.83
C LEU A 44 -9.84 6.51 37.19
N VAL A 45 -8.72 5.80 37.39
CA VAL A 45 -8.21 5.49 38.72
C VAL A 45 -7.12 6.51 39.04
N SER A 46 -7.48 7.50 39.85
CA SER A 46 -6.55 8.41 40.51
C SER A 46 -6.48 8.05 41.99
N GLU A 47 -5.28 7.78 42.51
CA GLU A 47 -5.09 7.69 43.96
C GLU A 47 -5.35 9.06 44.62
N ALA A 48 -5.97 9.04 45.81
CA ALA A 48 -6.48 10.24 46.45
C ALA A 48 -5.58 10.68 47.63
N GLY A 49 -4.88 11.81 47.46
CA GLY A 49 -4.31 12.58 48.56
C GLY A 49 -5.26 13.72 48.95
N ALA A 50 -6.13 13.51 49.93
CA ALA A 50 -7.09 14.52 50.38
C ALA A 50 -6.70 15.09 51.75
N ALA A 51 -6.32 16.38 51.77
CA ALA A 51 -6.26 17.19 52.98
C ALA A 51 -7.52 18.07 53.04
N ALA A 52 -8.14 18.17 54.20
CA ALA A 52 -9.40 18.89 54.39
C ALA A 52 -9.20 20.18 55.21
N GLU A 53 -9.89 21.25 54.82
CA GLU A 53 -10.35 22.27 55.74
C GLU A 53 -11.89 22.23 55.76
N ASP A 54 -12.47 21.95 56.92
CA ASP A 54 -13.78 22.49 57.29
C ASP A 54 -13.85 22.69 58.81
N ARG A 55 -14.76 23.54 59.28
CA ARG A 55 -14.74 24.06 60.65
C ARG A 55 -15.56 23.22 61.63
N SER A 56 -15.00 23.14 62.84
CA SER A 56 -15.56 22.58 64.09
C SER A 56 -16.83 23.32 64.58
N PRO A 57 -17.52 22.91 65.69
CA PRO A 57 -17.19 21.83 66.63
C PRO A 57 -18.36 20.94 67.15
N SER A 58 -18.02 19.73 67.61
CA SER A 58 -18.62 18.96 68.73
C SER A 58 -17.96 17.58 68.77
N SER A 59 -17.71 16.88 69.87
CA SER A 59 -17.49 17.11 71.32
C SER A 59 -17.50 15.69 71.94
N ASP A 60 -16.71 15.44 73.00
CA ASP A 60 -16.70 14.18 73.80
C ASP A 60 -16.16 12.91 73.10
N GLY A 61 -15.74 11.88 73.88
CA GLY A 61 -15.53 10.52 73.32
C GLY A 61 -14.42 9.60 73.88
N SER A 62 -13.56 10.04 74.80
CA SER A 62 -12.71 9.22 75.71
C SER A 62 -12.29 7.75 75.40
N ALA A 63 -10.96 7.56 75.29
CA ALA A 63 -10.15 6.60 76.09
C ALA A 63 -9.95 5.10 75.72
N THR A 64 -8.82 4.57 76.24
CA THR A 64 -8.39 3.16 76.48
C THR A 64 -8.31 2.19 75.27
N ALA A 65 -7.18 1.57 74.86
CA ALA A 65 -5.91 1.12 75.46
C ALA A 65 -5.82 -0.37 75.89
N GLN A 66 -4.68 -0.97 75.51
CA GLN A 66 -3.95 -2.11 76.09
C GLN A 66 -4.40 -3.59 75.92
N GLU A 67 -3.36 -4.40 75.64
CA GLU A 67 -3.06 -5.75 76.14
C GLU A 67 -3.74 -7.02 75.59
N GLY A 68 -2.90 -8.05 75.40
CA GLY A 68 -3.25 -9.47 75.44
C GLY A 68 -2.73 -10.08 76.76
N PRO A 69 -2.25 -11.35 76.84
CA PRO A 69 -2.12 -12.37 75.79
C PRO A 69 -2.80 -13.72 76.15
N ALA A 70 -2.64 -14.71 75.26
CA ALA A 70 -2.66 -16.17 75.45
C ALA A 70 -3.42 -16.81 76.64
N THR A 71 -4.42 -17.67 76.35
CA THR A 71 -4.45 -19.08 76.84
C THR A 71 -5.51 -19.95 76.14
N ASP A 72 -5.16 -21.21 75.86
CA ASP A 72 -6.05 -22.37 75.62
C ASP A 72 -6.67 -22.87 76.96
N PRO A 73 -7.64 -23.84 77.03
CA PRO A 73 -8.02 -24.86 76.04
C PRO A 73 -9.55 -25.10 75.84
N GLY A 74 -9.97 -26.09 75.01
CA GLY A 74 -11.42 -26.40 74.88
C GLY A 74 -12.00 -27.69 74.25
N ALA A 75 -11.21 -28.65 73.72
CA ALA A 75 -11.61 -30.03 73.37
C ALA A 75 -12.62 -30.36 72.22
N GLY A 76 -12.24 -31.38 71.41
CA GLY A 76 -13.13 -32.19 70.53
C GLY A 76 -12.77 -32.19 69.03
N GLY A 77 -12.18 -33.23 68.43
CA GLY A 77 -11.65 -34.49 68.97
C GLY A 77 -10.79 -35.30 67.96
N GLU A 78 -9.82 -36.05 68.51
CA GLU A 78 -8.92 -37.15 68.02
C GLU A 78 -9.03 -37.64 66.54
N GLU A 79 -7.95 -37.61 65.73
CA GLU A 79 -6.75 -38.53 65.62
C GLU A 79 -6.98 -39.79 64.72
N ALA A 80 -6.02 -40.37 63.95
CA ALA A 80 -4.66 -39.97 63.55
C ALA A 80 -4.00 -40.87 62.44
N LYS A 81 -2.84 -40.40 61.91
CA LYS A 81 -1.66 -41.17 61.39
C LYS A 81 -1.82 -42.33 60.37
N GLY A 82 -1.62 -42.03 59.07
CA GLY A 82 -0.38 -42.36 58.32
C GLY A 82 -0.05 -43.76 57.73
N ARG A 83 0.80 -43.72 56.68
CA ARG A 83 1.74 -44.75 56.14
C ARG A 83 1.27 -45.70 55.00
N PHE A 84 2.23 -46.03 54.12
CA PHE A 84 2.19 -46.99 52.99
C PHE A 84 2.01 -48.47 53.42
N ARG A 85 1.23 -49.27 52.65
CA ARG A 85 1.75 -50.48 51.94
C ARG A 85 0.74 -51.13 50.96
N VAL A 86 1.29 -51.97 50.08
CA VAL A 86 0.61 -52.88 49.13
C VAL A 86 0.79 -54.33 49.59
N VAL A 87 -0.26 -55.19 49.51
CA VAL A 87 -0.18 -56.64 49.20
C VAL A 87 -1.51 -57.11 48.55
N ASN A 88 -1.46 -58.09 47.63
CA ASN A 88 -2.62 -58.80 47.04
C ASN A 88 -3.20 -59.90 47.96
N PHE A 89 -4.35 -60.50 47.62
CA PHE A 89 -4.45 -61.96 47.39
C PHE A 89 -5.76 -62.41 46.66
N ALA A 90 -5.60 -63.41 45.76
CA ALA A 90 -6.50 -64.36 45.06
C ALA A 90 -8.05 -64.23 44.98
N ASP A 91 -8.57 -64.43 43.74
CA ASP A 91 -9.52 -65.48 43.22
C ASP A 91 -10.36 -66.36 44.19
N PRO A 92 -11.54 -66.94 43.79
CA PRO A 92 -11.77 -67.56 42.46
C PRO A 92 -13.20 -67.65 41.80
N SER A 93 -13.20 -67.96 40.48
CA SER A 93 -14.06 -68.93 39.74
C SER A 93 -15.53 -68.68 39.25
N GLU A 94 -15.86 -69.38 38.15
CA GLU A 94 -17.15 -69.67 37.45
C GLU A 94 -17.76 -68.64 36.44
N ALA A 95 -18.47 -69.01 35.34
CA ALA A 95 -18.40 -70.15 34.38
C ALA A 95 -19.34 -69.94 33.14
N GLY A 96 -19.00 -70.48 31.95
CA GLY A 96 -19.88 -70.62 30.74
C GLY A 96 -19.54 -69.72 29.53
N SER A 97 -19.07 -70.19 28.36
CA SER A 97 -19.74 -70.96 27.26
C SER A 97 -20.57 -70.10 26.27
N ALA A 98 -20.54 -70.20 24.92
CA ALA A 98 -19.74 -70.97 23.93
C ALA A 98 -20.18 -70.54 22.48
N ALA A 99 -19.54 -70.85 21.33
CA ALA A 99 -18.12 -71.10 20.95
C ALA A 99 -17.98 -71.30 19.40
N SER A 100 -16.83 -70.93 18.80
CA SER A 100 -16.23 -71.54 17.57
C SER A 100 -16.92 -71.33 16.19
N PRO A 101 -16.36 -71.82 15.04
CA PRO A 101 -15.06 -72.48 14.75
C PRO A 101 -14.21 -71.73 13.67
N GLU A 102 -13.09 -72.19 13.08
CA GLU A 102 -12.20 -73.37 13.24
C GLU A 102 -10.80 -72.92 13.78
N GLY A 103 -9.56 -73.24 13.31
CA GLY A 103 -8.97 -74.15 12.29
C GLY A 103 -7.64 -73.58 11.71
N GLY A 104 -6.54 -74.29 11.44
CA GLY A 104 -6.12 -75.68 11.75
C GLY A 104 -4.59 -75.88 11.55
N ALA A 105 -4.04 -77.03 11.96
CA ALA A 105 -2.61 -77.45 11.88
C ALA A 105 -2.55 -78.96 11.49
N PRO A 106 -1.44 -79.77 11.55
CA PRO A 106 -0.03 -79.54 11.97
C PRO A 106 1.06 -80.27 11.11
N GLY A 107 2.33 -80.35 11.59
CA GLY A 107 3.12 -81.61 11.54
C GLY A 107 4.50 -81.65 10.81
N GLU A 108 5.55 -82.06 11.56
CA GLU A 108 6.82 -82.75 11.16
C GLU A 108 7.81 -82.08 10.15
N GLY A 109 9.14 -82.28 10.18
CA GLY A 109 10.05 -82.97 11.12
C GLY A 109 11.52 -83.06 10.62
N LEU A 110 12.48 -83.42 11.50
CA LEU A 110 13.93 -83.76 11.24
C LEU A 110 14.90 -82.63 10.82
N GLN A 111 16.23 -82.59 11.14
CA GLN A 111 17.06 -83.36 12.11
C GLN A 111 18.44 -82.64 12.38
N ASN A 112 18.95 -82.70 13.63
CA ASN A 112 20.35 -82.56 14.18
C ASN A 112 21.34 -81.45 13.70
N GLY A 113 22.27 -80.93 14.53
CA GLY A 113 22.57 -81.18 15.96
C GLY A 113 23.79 -80.41 16.53
N ASP A 114 24.04 -80.60 17.84
CA ASP A 114 25.25 -80.35 18.69
C ASP A 114 25.85 -78.92 18.87
N THR A 115 25.63 -78.26 20.03
CA THR A 115 26.49 -78.13 21.27
C THR A 115 27.52 -76.96 21.24
N VAL A 116 27.98 -76.31 22.33
CA VAL A 116 28.10 -76.60 23.80
C VAL A 116 27.78 -75.36 24.69
N MET A 117 27.41 -75.62 25.96
CA MET A 117 27.25 -74.82 27.23
C MET A 117 28.14 -73.55 27.46
N SER A 118 27.99 -72.70 28.49
CA SER A 118 27.35 -72.76 29.86
C SER A 118 26.97 -71.34 30.38
N GLU A 119 25.84 -71.09 31.10
CA GLU A 119 25.60 -71.11 32.58
C GLU A 119 26.44 -70.08 33.43
N THR A 120 26.01 -69.46 34.55
CA THR A 120 24.88 -69.68 35.51
C THR A 120 24.53 -68.42 36.39
N SER A 121 23.33 -68.41 37.02
CA SER A 121 22.86 -67.94 38.37
C SER A 121 23.76 -67.15 39.39
N LEU A 122 23.32 -66.51 40.50
CA LEU A 122 22.03 -66.03 41.11
C LEU A 122 22.32 -65.27 42.47
N HIS A 123 21.39 -64.41 42.95
CA HIS A 123 21.22 -63.89 44.35
C HIS A 123 22.42 -63.10 45.00
N SER A 124 22.36 -62.32 46.11
CA SER A 124 21.36 -62.16 47.20
C SER A 124 21.48 -60.82 47.99
N SER A 125 20.34 -60.34 48.57
CA SER A 125 20.12 -59.69 49.90
C SER A 125 20.91 -58.48 50.49
N THR A 126 20.11 -57.54 51.05
CA THR A 126 20.28 -56.75 52.32
C THR A 126 21.34 -55.64 52.52
N GLY A 127 20.88 -54.38 52.58
CA GLY A 127 20.67 -53.70 53.90
C GLY A 127 21.62 -52.58 54.38
N GLY A 128 21.28 -51.30 54.12
CA GLY A 128 21.89 -50.10 54.75
C GLY A 128 23.29 -49.71 54.22
N GLN A 129 23.81 -48.49 54.39
CA GLN A 129 23.27 -47.19 54.85
C GLN A 129 23.81 -46.08 53.92
N HIS A 130 23.24 -44.86 53.96
CA HIS A 130 23.76 -43.74 53.17
C HIS A 130 25.13 -43.26 53.69
N HIS A 131 26.17 -43.41 52.86
CA HIS A 131 27.35 -42.55 52.86
C HIS A 131 27.74 -42.25 51.41
N TYR A 132 27.71 -40.97 51.03
CA TYR A 132 28.27 -40.54 49.75
C TYR A 132 29.79 -40.47 49.87
N HIS A 133 30.48 -41.42 49.24
CA HIS A 133 31.90 -41.33 48.95
C HIS A 133 32.08 -41.19 47.45
N TYR A 134 32.85 -40.18 47.03
CA TYR A 134 33.42 -40.16 45.68
C TYR A 134 34.47 -41.27 45.60
N ASP A 135 34.36 -42.14 44.59
CA ASP A 135 35.53 -42.43 43.74
C ASP A 135 35.12 -42.88 42.32
N THR A 136 36.13 -42.80 41.46
CA THR A 136 36.29 -42.92 40.02
C THR A 136 35.58 -44.02 39.20
N HIS A 137 35.47 -43.70 37.89
CA HIS A 137 35.26 -44.57 36.72
C HIS A 137 33.90 -45.28 36.52
N THR A 138 33.05 -44.74 35.64
CA THR A 138 32.90 -45.21 34.24
C THR A 138 31.96 -44.33 33.38
N ASN A 139 32.06 -44.46 32.05
CA ASN A 139 31.05 -44.09 31.04
C ASN A 139 30.73 -42.61 30.74
N THR A 140 31.77 -41.77 30.54
CA THR A 140 31.69 -40.62 29.60
C THR A 140 32.73 -40.74 28.49
N TYR A 141 32.48 -41.65 27.54
CA TYR A 141 33.37 -41.87 26.39
C TYR A 141 33.20 -40.75 25.35
N TYR A 142 33.93 -39.65 25.53
CA TYR A 142 33.96 -38.53 24.59
C TYR A 142 34.19 -39.00 23.14
N LEU A 143 33.43 -38.44 22.20
CA LEU A 143 33.39 -38.87 20.81
C LEU A 143 34.66 -38.44 20.02
N ARG A 144 35.79 -39.11 20.30
CA ARG A 144 37.11 -38.84 19.70
C ARG A 144 37.05 -38.81 18.16
N THR A 145 37.10 -37.59 17.63
CA THR A 145 37.08 -37.31 16.19
C THR A 145 38.41 -36.64 15.82
N PHE A 146 39.15 -37.25 14.88
CA PHE A 146 40.49 -36.81 14.42
C PHE A 146 41.59 -36.57 15.48
N GLY A 147 41.44 -37.15 16.69
CA GLY A 147 42.58 -37.46 17.59
C GLY A 147 42.87 -36.48 18.73
N HIS A 148 42.50 -35.20 18.60
CA HIS A 148 42.69 -34.18 19.66
C HIS A 148 41.48 -33.25 19.78
N ASN A 149 41.49 -32.40 20.83
CA ASN A 149 40.33 -31.66 21.32
C ASN A 149 39.83 -30.57 20.35
N THR A 150 38.94 -30.95 19.43
CA THR A 150 37.96 -30.05 18.81
C THR A 150 36.57 -30.57 19.12
N ILE A 151 35.68 -29.68 19.59
CA ILE A 151 34.31 -30.01 20.02
C ILE A 151 33.35 -30.08 18.83
N ASP A 152 33.72 -29.52 17.68
CA ASP A 152 32.97 -29.55 16.41
C ASP A 152 32.66 -30.98 15.93
N ALA A 153 31.38 -31.26 15.70
CA ALA A 153 30.93 -32.52 15.12
C ALA A 153 30.99 -32.55 13.58
N VAL A 154 31.23 -33.73 13.02
CA VAL A 154 31.11 -34.03 11.59
C VAL A 154 29.62 -34.27 11.25
N PRO A 155 29.12 -33.86 10.07
CA PRO A 155 27.72 -34.05 9.69
C PRO A 155 27.20 -35.48 9.87
N ASN A 156 26.14 -35.62 10.67
CA ASN A 156 25.47 -36.91 10.93
C ASN A 156 23.95 -36.75 10.88
N ILE A 157 23.26 -37.75 10.32
CA ILE A 157 21.79 -37.78 10.17
C ILE A 157 21.03 -37.67 11.49
N ASP A 158 21.64 -38.11 12.60
CA ASP A 158 21.01 -38.11 13.92
C ASP A 158 20.83 -36.71 14.49
N PHE A 159 21.70 -35.75 14.12
CA PHE A 159 21.56 -34.33 14.47
C PHE A 159 20.44 -33.59 13.71
N TYR A 160 19.63 -34.31 12.95
CA TYR A 160 18.48 -33.82 12.16
C TYR A 160 17.19 -34.61 12.45
N ARG A 161 17.16 -35.41 13.53
CA ARG A 161 15.93 -36.07 14.03
C ARG A 161 15.12 -35.12 14.92
N GLN A 162 13.83 -35.41 15.11
CA GLN A 162 12.88 -34.54 15.80
C GLN A 162 13.28 -34.20 17.25
N THR A 163 13.16 -32.93 17.62
CA THR A 163 13.34 -32.41 18.99
C THR A 163 12.22 -32.83 19.97
N ALA A 164 11.21 -33.57 19.52
CA ALA A 164 9.94 -33.80 20.21
C ALA A 164 9.54 -35.29 20.36
N ALA A 165 10.46 -36.23 20.12
CA ALA A 165 10.21 -37.66 20.33
C ALA A 165 10.49 -38.05 21.80
N PRO A 166 9.54 -38.67 22.55
CA PRO A 166 9.69 -38.93 23.98
C PRO A 166 10.53 -40.18 24.34
N LEU A 167 11.06 -40.93 23.36
CA LEU A 167 11.98 -42.06 23.59
C LEU A 167 13.26 -41.90 22.76
N GLY A 168 14.40 -41.79 23.47
CA GLY A 168 15.75 -41.76 22.91
C GLY A 168 16.68 -40.88 23.75
N GLU A 169 17.89 -41.37 24.04
CA GLU A 169 18.88 -40.55 24.75
C GLU A 169 19.35 -39.37 23.88
N LYS A 170 19.41 -38.19 24.50
CA LYS A 170 19.53 -36.91 23.80
C LYS A 170 21.00 -36.55 23.57
N LEU A 171 21.51 -36.83 22.36
CA LEU A 171 22.79 -36.29 21.90
C LEU A 171 22.66 -34.79 21.62
N ILE A 172 23.02 -33.96 22.61
CA ILE A 172 22.99 -32.50 22.55
C ILE A 172 24.16 -31.99 21.70
N ARG A 173 23.89 -31.08 20.75
CA ARG A 173 24.93 -30.23 20.13
C ARG A 173 25.37 -29.20 21.19
N PRO A 174 26.66 -29.04 21.51
CA PRO A 174 27.11 -28.01 22.44
C PRO A 174 26.73 -26.63 21.90
N THR A 175 26.26 -25.75 22.77
CA THR A 175 25.82 -24.41 22.38
C THR A 175 27.01 -23.52 22.05
N LEU A 176 26.75 -22.43 21.31
CA LEU A 176 27.78 -21.45 20.99
C LEU A 176 28.30 -20.76 22.26
N SER A 177 27.44 -20.55 23.25
CA SER A 177 27.80 -20.05 24.59
C SER A 177 28.71 -21.00 25.38
N GLU A 178 28.44 -22.31 25.39
CA GLU A 178 29.32 -23.34 25.99
C GLU A 178 30.70 -23.46 25.28
N LEU A 179 30.87 -22.76 24.16
CA LEU A 179 32.10 -22.71 23.37
C LEU A 179 32.90 -21.41 23.55
N HIS A 180 32.36 -20.40 24.22
CA HIS A 180 32.87 -19.01 24.21
C HIS A 180 33.21 -18.40 25.58
N ASP A 181 32.50 -18.73 26.68
CA ASP A 181 32.62 -17.98 27.94
C ASP A 181 33.35 -18.73 29.08
N GLU A 182 34.19 -17.99 29.80
CA GLU A 182 34.54 -18.19 31.21
C GLU A 182 34.41 -16.80 31.87
N LEU A 183 33.68 -16.67 32.98
CA LEU A 183 33.19 -15.37 33.48
C LEU A 183 33.38 -15.23 35.00
N ASP A 184 34.43 -14.52 35.39
CA ASP A 184 34.63 -14.06 36.76
C ASP A 184 33.73 -12.87 37.13
N LYS A 185 33.56 -12.67 38.44
CA LYS A 185 32.70 -11.66 39.08
C LYS A 185 33.44 -10.98 40.25
N GLU A 186 32.71 -10.04 40.89
CA GLU A 186 32.87 -9.42 42.22
C GLU A 186 33.13 -7.88 42.12
N PRO A 187 32.94 -7.06 43.20
CA PRO A 187 31.61 -6.69 43.71
C PRO A 187 31.46 -5.20 44.14
N PHE A 188 30.21 -4.71 44.39
CA PHE A 188 29.78 -3.66 45.37
C PHE A 188 30.47 -2.24 45.37
N GLU A 189 29.94 -1.10 45.85
CA GLU A 189 28.63 -0.63 46.38
C GLU A 189 28.51 0.92 46.24
N ASP A 190 27.28 1.47 46.36
CA ASP A 190 26.77 2.83 46.65
C ASP A 190 27.61 4.15 46.67
N GLY A 191 26.92 5.27 46.34
CA GLY A 191 27.36 6.66 46.58
C GLY A 191 26.38 7.76 46.11
N PHE A 192 25.52 8.27 47.01
CA PHE A 192 24.42 9.24 46.72
C PHE A 192 24.85 10.71 46.49
N ALA A 193 24.05 11.47 45.69
CA ALA A 193 23.60 12.85 46.04
C ALA A 193 22.51 13.45 45.09
N ASN A 194 21.27 13.53 45.58
CA ASN A 194 20.23 14.58 45.47
C ASN A 194 19.92 15.35 44.14
N GLY A 195 18.62 15.50 43.83
CA GLY A 195 18.10 16.53 42.90
C GLY A 195 16.67 16.25 42.40
N ASP A 196 15.65 16.88 42.99
CA ASP A 196 14.23 16.50 42.85
C ASP A 196 13.41 17.21 41.73
N GLU A 197 12.22 16.64 41.51
CA GLU A 197 10.96 17.27 41.08
C GLU A 197 10.58 17.45 39.59
N LEU A 198 9.32 17.89 39.38
CA LEU A 198 8.38 17.30 38.41
C LEU A 198 7.67 18.32 37.50
N THR A 199 7.68 18.05 36.18
CA THR A 199 6.66 18.50 35.19
C THR A 199 6.50 20.03 35.01
N PRO A 200 5.56 20.57 34.18
CA PRO A 200 4.74 19.99 33.12
C PRO A 200 4.92 20.69 31.74
N ALA A 201 4.03 20.37 30.78
CA ALA A 201 3.83 21.02 29.47
C ALA A 201 4.99 20.85 28.44
N GLU A 202 4.78 20.40 27.20
CA GLU A 202 3.55 20.18 26.43
C GLU A 202 2.65 21.40 26.13
N GLU A 203 3.19 22.63 26.14
CA GLU A 203 2.52 23.76 25.49
C GLU A 203 3.48 24.82 24.90
N SER A 204 4.02 24.58 23.69
CA SER A 204 4.64 25.65 22.87
C SER A 204 4.81 25.32 21.36
N ALA A 205 3.98 24.43 20.80
CA ALA A 205 3.99 24.07 19.37
C ALA A 205 2.79 24.64 18.57
N ALA A 206 2.22 25.77 19.00
CA ALA A 206 0.98 26.33 18.45
C ALA A 206 1.05 27.86 18.20
N LYS A 207 2.08 28.35 17.50
CA LYS A 207 2.23 29.80 17.23
C LYS A 207 2.83 30.23 15.88
N GLU A 208 2.62 29.46 14.81
CA GLU A 208 2.87 29.91 13.42
C GLU A 208 1.69 29.59 12.49
N ALA A 209 0.69 30.49 12.38
CA ALA A 209 -0.32 30.48 11.30
C ALA A 209 -1.21 31.76 11.23
N ALA A 210 -0.68 32.97 11.44
CA ALA A 210 -1.54 34.17 11.37
C ALA A 210 -0.80 35.47 10.97
N ASP A 211 -0.58 35.68 9.66
CA ASP A 211 -1.07 36.91 9.02
C ASP A 211 -1.12 36.78 7.48
N SER A 212 -2.29 37.07 6.88
CA SER A 212 -2.40 37.41 5.46
C SER A 212 -3.66 38.25 5.25
N LYS A 213 -3.47 39.52 4.88
CA LYS A 213 -4.53 40.53 4.84
C LYS A 213 -5.26 40.52 3.50
N GLY A 214 -6.54 40.91 3.52
CA GLY A 214 -7.08 41.74 2.44
C GLY A 214 -7.88 41.09 1.30
N VAL A 215 -8.72 40.08 1.57
CA VAL A 215 -9.86 39.75 0.68
C VAL A 215 -11.14 39.62 1.49
N VAL A 216 -12.23 40.26 1.05
CA VAL A 216 -13.54 40.18 1.72
C VAL A 216 -14.21 38.85 1.38
N LYS A 217 -14.02 37.86 2.27
CA LYS A 217 -14.57 36.51 2.12
C LYS A 217 -16.09 36.45 2.32
N PHE A 218 -16.76 35.56 1.59
CA PHE A 218 -18.21 35.36 1.66
C PHE A 218 -18.63 34.44 2.81
N GLY A 219 -19.73 34.80 3.48
CA GLY A 219 -20.42 33.93 4.44
C GLY A 219 -21.27 32.85 3.76
N TRP A 220 -21.62 31.80 4.51
CA TRP A 220 -22.25 30.57 3.99
C TRP A 220 -23.54 30.78 3.19
N ILE A 221 -24.38 31.75 3.57
CA ILE A 221 -25.63 32.06 2.85
C ILE A 221 -25.33 32.53 1.42
N LYS A 222 -24.50 33.57 1.28
CA LYS A 222 -24.19 34.19 -0.02
C LYS A 222 -23.23 33.34 -0.88
N GLY A 223 -22.28 32.67 -0.25
CA GLY A 223 -21.26 31.87 -0.95
C GLY A 223 -21.73 30.47 -1.33
N VAL A 224 -22.43 29.76 -0.43
CA VAL A 224 -22.81 28.35 -0.63
C VAL A 224 -24.29 28.20 -0.95
N LEU A 225 -25.19 28.61 -0.04
CA LEU A 225 -26.63 28.37 -0.18
C LEU A 225 -27.20 28.97 -1.48
N VAL A 226 -26.97 30.28 -1.69
CA VAL A 226 -27.39 31.01 -2.90
C VAL A 226 -26.84 30.39 -4.18
N ARG A 227 -25.56 29.98 -4.19
CA ARG A 227 -24.92 29.37 -5.38
C ARG A 227 -25.44 27.96 -5.67
N CYS A 228 -25.70 27.16 -4.65
CA CYS A 228 -26.29 25.83 -4.82
C CYS A 228 -27.74 25.94 -5.32
N MET A 229 -28.58 26.78 -4.70
CA MET A 229 -29.97 26.97 -5.16
C MET A 229 -30.06 27.43 -6.62
N LEU A 230 -29.25 28.42 -7.02
CA LEU A 230 -29.19 28.91 -8.41
C LEU A 230 -28.74 27.87 -9.44
N ASN A 231 -27.89 26.91 -9.04
CA ASN A 231 -27.33 25.91 -9.96
C ASN A 231 -28.06 24.56 -9.91
N ILE A 232 -29.04 24.42 -9.00
CA ILE A 232 -30.02 23.32 -8.97
C ILE A 232 -31.28 23.73 -9.75
N TRP A 233 -31.79 24.95 -9.50
CA TRP A 233 -32.97 25.50 -10.21
C TRP A 233 -32.67 25.93 -11.65
N GLY A 234 -32.42 24.96 -12.53
CA GLY A 234 -32.26 25.15 -13.97
C GLY A 234 -33.57 25.02 -14.78
N VAL A 235 -33.41 24.98 -16.11
CA VAL A 235 -34.45 24.82 -17.17
C VAL A 235 -35.65 23.97 -16.73
N MET A 236 -35.37 22.78 -16.18
CA MET A 236 -36.35 21.72 -15.95
C MET A 236 -37.47 22.11 -14.98
N LEU A 237 -37.23 23.06 -14.06
CA LEU A 237 -38.23 23.52 -13.09
C LEU A 237 -39.48 24.10 -13.76
N PHE A 238 -39.32 24.84 -14.84
CA PHE A 238 -40.43 25.54 -15.52
C PHE A 238 -40.92 24.82 -16.77
N ILE A 239 -39.99 24.26 -17.57
CA ILE A 239 -40.29 23.77 -18.94
C ILE A 239 -40.67 22.28 -18.96
N ARG A 240 -40.17 21.47 -18.01
CA ARG A 240 -40.38 20.01 -18.02
C ARG A 240 -41.08 19.46 -16.78
N MET A 241 -41.25 20.23 -15.71
CA MET A 241 -41.90 19.74 -14.49
C MET A 241 -43.40 19.46 -14.67
N SER A 242 -44.10 20.25 -15.49
CA SER A 242 -45.47 19.97 -15.95
C SER A 242 -45.54 18.64 -16.72
N TRP A 243 -44.68 18.48 -17.72
CA TRP A 243 -44.62 17.29 -18.59
C TRP A 243 -44.28 16.01 -17.82
N ILE A 244 -43.36 16.06 -16.86
CA ILE A 244 -43.03 14.94 -15.97
C ILE A 244 -44.26 14.46 -15.20
N VAL A 245 -45.11 15.38 -14.72
CA VAL A 245 -46.38 15.06 -14.04
C VAL A 245 -47.43 14.54 -15.01
N GLY A 246 -47.54 15.13 -16.21
CA GLY A 246 -48.43 14.64 -17.26
C GLY A 246 -48.17 13.17 -17.65
N GLN A 247 -46.90 12.80 -17.79
CA GLN A 247 -46.43 11.46 -18.16
C GLN A 247 -46.47 10.46 -16.99
N ALA A 248 -45.78 10.76 -15.88
CA ALA A 248 -45.63 9.79 -14.79
C ALA A 248 -46.80 9.80 -13.79
N GLY A 249 -47.64 10.83 -13.80
CA GLY A 249 -48.63 11.09 -12.75
C GLY A 249 -47.97 11.57 -11.44
N VAL A 250 -48.75 12.25 -10.61
CA VAL A 250 -48.27 12.93 -9.40
C VAL A 250 -47.48 11.98 -8.47
N ALA A 251 -48.00 10.77 -8.24
CA ALA A 251 -47.39 9.83 -7.30
C ALA A 251 -45.98 9.38 -7.72
N LEU A 252 -45.79 9.03 -9.00
CA LEU A 252 -44.48 8.62 -9.53
C LEU A 252 -43.57 9.81 -9.79
N SER A 253 -44.09 11.00 -10.11
CA SER A 253 -43.29 12.23 -10.15
C SER A 253 -42.70 12.56 -8.78
N CYS A 254 -43.49 12.46 -7.71
CA CYS A 254 -42.98 12.62 -6.34
C CYS A 254 -41.92 11.56 -5.99
N LEU A 255 -42.07 10.32 -6.46
CA LEU A 255 -41.05 9.27 -6.30
C LEU A 255 -39.76 9.57 -7.07
N ILE A 256 -39.85 10.10 -8.30
CA ILE A 256 -38.69 10.54 -9.11
C ILE A 256 -37.94 11.67 -8.40
N VAL A 257 -38.65 12.69 -7.90
CA VAL A 257 -38.05 13.79 -7.12
C VAL A 257 -37.38 13.24 -5.87
N ALA A 258 -38.07 12.41 -5.08
CA ALA A 258 -37.53 11.82 -3.86
C ALA A 258 -36.27 10.96 -4.11
N MET A 259 -36.25 10.15 -5.17
CA MET A 259 -35.10 9.32 -5.53
C MET A 259 -33.87 10.19 -5.89
N ALA A 260 -34.07 11.26 -6.67
CA ALA A 260 -33.00 12.21 -6.98
C ALA A 260 -32.53 12.99 -5.74
N SER A 261 -33.45 13.40 -4.86
CA SER A 261 -33.12 14.03 -3.57
C SER A 261 -32.33 13.10 -2.65
N VAL A 262 -32.60 11.80 -2.63
CA VAL A 262 -31.81 10.81 -1.86
C VAL A 262 -30.39 10.68 -2.40
N VAL A 263 -30.22 10.49 -3.72
CA VAL A 263 -28.91 10.39 -4.38
C VAL A 263 -28.05 11.63 -4.09
N THR A 264 -28.64 12.81 -4.21
CA THR A 264 -27.96 14.10 -4.02
C THR A 264 -27.70 14.41 -2.56
N THR A 265 -28.60 14.02 -1.64
CA THR A 265 -28.38 14.13 -0.19
C THR A 265 -27.21 13.26 0.25
N ILE A 266 -27.16 11.98 -0.13
CA ILE A 266 -26.04 11.09 0.21
C ILE A 266 -24.72 11.66 -0.32
N THR A 267 -24.71 12.14 -1.56
CA THR A 267 -23.53 12.77 -2.17
C THR A 267 -23.15 14.09 -1.47
N GLY A 268 -24.14 14.83 -0.96
CA GLY A 268 -23.94 15.99 -0.08
C GLY A 268 -23.34 15.65 1.28
N LEU A 269 -23.72 14.52 1.89
CA LEU A 269 -23.10 14.00 3.12
C LEU A 269 -21.64 13.59 2.87
N SER A 270 -21.35 12.87 1.78
CA SER A 270 -19.98 12.51 1.36
C SER A 270 -19.14 13.76 1.06
N THR A 271 -19.70 14.74 0.37
CA THR A 271 -19.04 16.04 0.11
C THR A 271 -18.79 16.82 1.40
N SER A 272 -19.69 16.73 2.39
CA SER A 272 -19.51 17.34 3.71
C SER A 272 -18.41 16.65 4.52
N ALA A 273 -18.25 15.33 4.39
CA ALA A 273 -17.12 14.60 4.97
C ALA A 273 -15.78 15.04 4.35
N ILE A 274 -15.70 15.20 3.02
CA ILE A 274 -14.52 15.76 2.34
C ILE A 274 -14.25 17.21 2.81
N ALA A 275 -15.27 18.06 2.85
CA ALA A 275 -15.13 19.48 3.22
C ALA A 275 -14.76 19.71 4.70
N THR A 276 -14.93 18.69 5.56
CA THR A 276 -14.53 18.71 6.97
C THR A 276 -13.25 17.91 7.25
N ASN A 277 -12.63 17.33 6.21
CA ASN A 277 -11.39 16.57 6.32
C ASN A 277 -10.15 17.50 6.28
N GLY A 278 -9.75 18.03 7.43
CA GLY A 278 -8.54 18.86 7.55
C GLY A 278 -8.69 20.29 7.00
N PHE A 279 -7.58 21.01 6.89
CA PHE A 279 -7.58 22.44 6.56
C PHE A 279 -7.86 22.71 5.08
N VAL A 280 -9.06 23.24 4.79
CA VAL A 280 -9.47 23.69 3.46
C VAL A 280 -8.73 24.97 3.07
N ARG A 281 -7.62 24.82 2.33
CA ARG A 281 -6.99 25.92 1.58
C ARG A 281 -7.74 26.17 0.27
N GLY A 282 -7.68 27.41 -0.23
CA GLY A 282 -8.48 27.84 -1.37
C GLY A 282 -8.04 27.22 -2.70
N GLY A 283 -8.89 26.36 -3.27
CA GLY A 283 -8.65 25.73 -4.57
C GLY A 283 -9.89 25.14 -5.27
N GLY A 284 -11.09 25.38 -4.75
CA GLY A 284 -12.34 24.85 -5.31
C GLY A 284 -12.59 23.36 -5.00
N ALA A 285 -13.59 22.77 -5.65
CA ALA A 285 -14.05 21.41 -5.35
C ALA A 285 -13.02 20.34 -5.73
N TYR A 286 -12.33 20.49 -6.86
CA TYR A 286 -11.29 19.54 -7.26
C TYR A 286 -10.13 19.48 -6.25
N TYR A 287 -9.66 20.63 -5.73
CA TYR A 287 -8.58 20.68 -4.73
C TYR A 287 -8.99 20.01 -3.41
N LEU A 288 -10.25 20.21 -2.98
CA LEU A 288 -10.85 19.53 -1.83
C LEU A 288 -10.84 18.00 -2.00
N ILE A 289 -11.31 17.52 -3.15
CA ILE A 289 -11.43 16.09 -3.49
C ILE A 289 -10.03 15.46 -3.60
N SER A 290 -9.13 16.05 -4.41
CA SER A 290 -7.84 15.45 -4.74
C SER A 290 -6.88 15.35 -3.55
N ARG A 291 -6.98 16.27 -2.58
CA ARG A 291 -6.11 16.30 -1.40
C ARG A 291 -6.70 15.60 -0.17
N SER A 292 -7.97 15.20 -0.22
CA SER A 292 -8.58 14.33 0.79
C SER A 292 -8.55 12.84 0.42
N LEU A 293 -8.48 12.53 -0.88
CA LEU A 293 -8.69 11.17 -1.41
C LEU A 293 -7.49 10.62 -2.23
N GLY A 294 -6.54 11.49 -2.57
CA GLY A 294 -5.36 11.16 -3.37
C GLY A 294 -5.53 11.44 -4.88
N PRO A 295 -4.41 11.42 -5.65
CA PRO A 295 -4.42 11.78 -7.07
C PRO A 295 -5.19 10.80 -7.97
N GLU A 296 -5.29 9.52 -7.59
CA GLU A 296 -5.96 8.47 -8.37
C GLU A 296 -7.48 8.73 -8.49
N PHE A 297 -8.14 9.00 -7.37
CA PHE A 297 -9.55 9.41 -7.35
C PHE A 297 -9.74 10.87 -7.78
N GLY A 298 -8.89 11.79 -7.28
CA GLY A 298 -8.97 13.22 -7.60
C GLY A 298 -8.87 13.51 -9.09
N GLY A 299 -7.90 12.91 -9.78
CA GLY A 299 -7.70 13.07 -11.23
C GLY A 299 -8.88 12.55 -12.05
N SER A 300 -9.41 11.39 -11.67
CA SER A 300 -10.55 10.74 -12.34
C SER A 300 -11.86 11.53 -12.15
N ILE A 301 -12.17 11.91 -10.91
CA ILE A 301 -13.37 12.71 -10.58
C ILE A 301 -13.30 14.10 -11.22
N GLY A 302 -12.14 14.77 -11.16
CA GLY A 302 -11.94 16.10 -11.71
C GLY A 302 -12.19 16.17 -13.23
N LEU A 303 -11.68 15.18 -13.98
CA LEU A 303 -11.86 15.13 -15.44
C LEU A 303 -13.33 14.91 -15.83
N ILE A 304 -14.00 13.95 -15.18
CA ILE A 304 -15.41 13.63 -15.45
C ILE A 304 -16.33 14.78 -15.04
N PHE A 305 -16.09 15.41 -13.89
CA PHE A 305 -16.85 16.57 -13.43
C PHE A 305 -16.64 17.80 -14.32
N ALA A 306 -15.42 18.05 -14.83
CA ALA A 306 -15.20 19.10 -15.82
C ALA A 306 -16.00 18.84 -17.11
N PHE A 307 -16.00 17.60 -17.61
CA PHE A 307 -16.78 17.22 -18.80
C PHE A 307 -18.30 17.35 -18.57
N ALA A 308 -18.81 16.87 -17.43
CA ALA A 308 -20.24 16.96 -17.07
C ALA A 308 -20.73 18.42 -17.05
N ASN A 309 -19.96 19.33 -16.44
CA ASN A 309 -20.27 20.76 -16.44
C ASN A 309 -20.19 21.38 -17.85
N ALA A 310 -19.25 20.95 -18.70
CA ALA A 310 -19.14 21.44 -20.08
C ALA A 310 -20.36 21.06 -20.95
N VAL A 311 -20.89 19.83 -20.78
CA VAL A 311 -22.14 19.41 -21.45
C VAL A 311 -23.37 20.10 -20.82
N ALA A 312 -23.36 20.37 -19.51
CA ALA A 312 -24.45 21.09 -18.84
C ALA A 312 -24.70 22.50 -19.41
N VAL A 313 -23.64 23.22 -19.81
CA VAL A 313 -23.77 24.51 -20.52
C VAL A 313 -24.67 24.38 -21.75
N ALA A 314 -24.51 23.31 -22.54
CA ALA A 314 -25.31 23.09 -23.74
C ALA A 314 -26.80 22.88 -23.42
N MET A 315 -27.13 22.08 -22.40
CA MET A 315 -28.52 21.88 -21.99
C MET A 315 -29.17 23.18 -21.51
N TYR A 316 -28.48 23.96 -20.69
CA TYR A 316 -29.01 25.23 -20.19
C TYR A 316 -29.22 26.27 -21.30
N VAL A 317 -28.31 26.32 -22.28
CA VAL A 317 -28.43 27.20 -23.46
C VAL A 317 -29.51 26.70 -24.45
N VAL A 318 -29.66 25.40 -24.66
CA VAL A 318 -30.74 24.82 -25.49
C VAL A 318 -32.11 25.11 -24.87
N GLY A 319 -32.28 24.93 -23.56
CA GLY A 319 -33.55 25.26 -22.89
C GLY A 319 -33.90 26.76 -22.89
N PHE A 320 -32.89 27.63 -22.86
CA PHE A 320 -33.08 29.06 -23.13
C PHE A 320 -33.57 29.29 -24.57
N ALA A 321 -32.89 28.73 -25.57
CA ALA A 321 -33.22 28.91 -26.97
C ALA A 321 -34.61 28.34 -27.33
N GLU A 322 -34.98 27.18 -26.78
CA GLU A 322 -36.32 26.57 -26.88
C GLU A 322 -37.41 27.56 -26.43
N THR A 323 -37.24 28.17 -25.25
CA THR A 323 -38.16 29.20 -24.73
C THR A 323 -38.24 30.42 -25.66
N VAL A 324 -37.12 30.87 -26.23
CA VAL A 324 -37.11 32.05 -27.12
C VAL A 324 -37.80 31.73 -28.46
N VAL A 325 -37.65 30.52 -29.00
CA VAL A 325 -38.35 30.10 -30.22
C VAL A 325 -39.86 29.96 -29.98
N GLU A 326 -40.29 29.44 -28.83
CA GLU A 326 -41.71 29.40 -28.45
C GLU A 326 -42.33 30.80 -28.36
N LEU A 327 -41.59 31.79 -27.84
CA LEU A 327 -42.03 33.20 -27.82
C LEU A 327 -42.07 33.83 -29.22
N LEU A 328 -41.09 33.53 -30.09
CA LEU A 328 -41.07 33.99 -31.48
C LEU A 328 -42.25 33.42 -32.27
N LYS A 329 -42.57 32.14 -32.08
CA LYS A 329 -43.75 31.46 -32.62
C LYS A 329 -45.05 32.12 -32.14
N GLY A 330 -45.12 32.55 -30.87
CA GLY A 330 -46.24 33.32 -30.33
C GLY A 330 -46.43 34.73 -30.93
N VAL A 331 -45.49 35.21 -31.75
CA VAL A 331 -45.53 36.51 -32.44
C VAL A 331 -45.43 36.33 -33.97
N ASP A 332 -45.55 35.09 -34.48
CA ASP A 332 -45.40 34.70 -35.89
C ASP A 332 -44.08 35.16 -36.54
N ALA A 333 -43.00 35.14 -35.75
CA ALA A 333 -41.68 35.69 -36.09
C ALA A 333 -40.59 34.60 -36.23
N ILE A 334 -40.96 33.44 -36.81
CA ILE A 334 -40.05 32.32 -37.07
C ILE A 334 -39.04 32.71 -38.17
N MET A 335 -37.77 32.35 -38.00
CA MET A 335 -36.69 32.75 -38.93
C MET A 335 -36.37 31.65 -39.95
N THR A 336 -36.37 30.39 -39.54
CA THR A 336 -36.17 29.22 -40.42
C THR A 336 -37.11 28.06 -40.04
N ASP A 337 -36.60 27.02 -39.39
CA ASP A 337 -37.37 25.93 -38.78
C ASP A 337 -37.14 25.96 -37.27
N GLU A 338 -38.11 25.54 -36.45
CA GLU A 338 -38.02 25.57 -34.98
C GLU A 338 -36.70 24.98 -34.43
N ILE A 339 -36.28 23.82 -34.96
CA ILE A 339 -35.04 23.13 -34.56
C ILE A 339 -33.79 23.91 -35.00
N ASN A 340 -33.83 24.61 -36.13
CA ASN A 340 -32.72 25.38 -36.66
C ASN A 340 -32.61 26.75 -35.96
N ASP A 341 -33.73 27.38 -35.62
CA ASP A 341 -33.77 28.61 -34.82
C ASP A 341 -33.24 28.35 -33.40
N VAL A 342 -33.55 27.20 -32.77
CA VAL A 342 -32.92 26.77 -31.51
C VAL A 342 -31.38 26.67 -31.64
N ARG A 343 -30.85 26.16 -32.76
CA ARG A 343 -29.40 26.10 -33.01
C ARG A 343 -28.79 27.49 -33.14
N ILE A 344 -29.44 28.38 -33.89
CA ILE A 344 -28.96 29.75 -34.16
C ILE A 344 -28.94 30.55 -32.86
N ILE A 345 -30.07 30.60 -32.14
CA ILE A 345 -30.20 31.34 -30.88
C ILE A 345 -29.29 30.75 -29.80
N GLY A 346 -29.18 29.42 -29.71
CA GLY A 346 -28.24 28.75 -28.81
C GLY A 346 -26.78 29.11 -29.10
N THR A 347 -26.38 29.13 -30.38
CA THR A 347 -25.03 29.49 -30.81
C THR A 347 -24.70 30.95 -30.48
N ILE A 348 -25.61 31.89 -30.75
CA ILE A 348 -25.46 33.31 -30.39
C ILE A 348 -25.33 33.46 -28.86
N THR A 349 -26.19 32.77 -28.11
CA THR A 349 -26.23 32.84 -26.64
C THR A 349 -24.94 32.33 -26.00
N VAL A 350 -24.40 31.18 -26.45
CA VAL A 350 -23.15 30.64 -25.88
C VAL A 350 -21.92 31.50 -26.23
N ILE A 351 -21.91 32.20 -27.37
CA ILE A 351 -20.88 33.20 -27.72
C ILE A 351 -20.96 34.42 -26.77
N LEU A 352 -22.16 34.92 -26.50
CA LEU A 352 -22.37 36.04 -25.56
C LEU A 352 -21.98 35.66 -24.12
N LEU A 353 -22.37 34.46 -23.65
CA LEU A 353 -21.98 33.94 -22.34
C LEU A 353 -20.47 33.73 -22.20
N LEU A 354 -19.80 33.27 -23.27
CA LEU A 354 -18.33 33.19 -23.31
C LEU A 354 -17.71 34.58 -23.14
N GLY A 355 -18.21 35.58 -23.88
CA GLY A 355 -17.76 36.98 -23.75
C GLY A 355 -17.91 37.51 -22.31
N ILE A 356 -19.05 37.27 -21.66
CA ILE A 356 -19.29 37.64 -20.26
C ILE A 356 -18.30 36.92 -19.32
N SER A 357 -18.07 35.62 -19.52
CA SER A 357 -17.16 34.82 -18.66
C SER A 357 -15.70 35.26 -18.74
N VAL A 358 -15.27 35.84 -19.86
CA VAL A 358 -13.90 36.36 -20.09
C VAL A 358 -13.78 37.85 -19.71
N ALA A 359 -14.89 38.57 -19.56
CA ALA A 359 -14.90 39.98 -19.13
C ALA A 359 -14.66 40.17 -17.62
N GLY A 360 -14.75 39.11 -16.81
CA GLY A 360 -14.27 39.08 -15.42
C GLY A 360 -15.32 38.69 -14.36
N MET A 361 -14.91 37.85 -13.41
CA MET A 361 -15.79 37.17 -12.44
C MET A 361 -16.52 38.08 -11.45
N GLU A 362 -16.09 39.34 -11.28
CA GLU A 362 -16.80 40.28 -10.41
C GLU A 362 -18.21 40.59 -10.90
N TRP A 363 -18.42 40.60 -12.22
CA TRP A 363 -19.73 40.85 -12.81
C TRP A 363 -20.64 39.62 -12.68
N GLU A 364 -20.10 38.40 -12.84
CA GLU A 364 -20.79 37.12 -12.56
C GLU A 364 -21.38 37.10 -11.14
N ALA A 365 -20.56 37.41 -10.13
CA ALA A 365 -20.97 37.39 -8.72
C ALA A 365 -22.00 38.47 -8.36
N LYS A 366 -22.01 39.60 -9.07
CA LYS A 366 -23.01 40.68 -8.93
C LYS A 366 -24.31 40.35 -9.69
N ALA A 367 -24.22 39.71 -10.86
CA ALA A 367 -25.38 39.29 -11.64
C ALA A 367 -26.17 38.17 -10.93
N GLN A 368 -25.49 37.17 -10.36
CA GLN A 368 -26.16 36.02 -9.71
C GLN A 368 -27.22 36.42 -8.66
N ILE A 369 -26.96 37.42 -7.82
CA ILE A 369 -27.89 37.80 -6.76
C ILE A 369 -29.15 38.51 -7.30
N PHE A 370 -29.02 39.26 -8.40
CA PHE A 370 -30.16 39.82 -9.13
C PHE A 370 -30.97 38.72 -9.81
N LEU A 371 -30.30 37.77 -10.48
CA LEU A 371 -30.95 36.62 -11.12
C LEU A 371 -31.72 35.76 -10.10
N LEU A 372 -31.18 35.54 -8.90
CA LEU A 372 -31.93 34.84 -7.83
C LEU A 372 -33.22 35.57 -7.46
N PHE A 373 -33.20 36.90 -7.36
CA PHE A 373 -34.39 37.67 -7.01
C PHE A 373 -35.50 37.52 -8.07
N VAL A 374 -35.15 37.60 -9.36
CA VAL A 374 -36.08 37.33 -10.48
C VAL A 374 -36.63 35.91 -10.41
N LEU A 375 -35.77 34.92 -10.15
CA LEU A 375 -36.14 33.50 -10.09
C LEU A 375 -37.10 33.19 -8.92
N VAL A 376 -36.81 33.68 -7.71
CA VAL A 376 -37.71 33.52 -6.55
C VAL A 376 -39.04 34.22 -6.79
N THR A 377 -39.02 35.41 -7.39
CA THR A 377 -40.26 36.14 -7.77
C THR A 377 -41.09 35.34 -8.77
N ALA A 378 -40.48 34.67 -9.74
CA ALA A 378 -41.18 33.80 -10.69
C ALA A 378 -41.82 32.57 -10.01
N ILE A 379 -41.11 31.90 -9.10
CA ILE A 379 -41.66 30.76 -8.34
C ILE A 379 -42.86 31.19 -7.49
N VAL A 380 -42.79 32.36 -6.83
CA VAL A 380 -43.91 32.92 -6.05
C VAL A 380 -45.09 33.33 -6.96
N ASN A 381 -44.84 33.94 -8.13
CA ASN A 381 -45.86 34.28 -9.13
C ASN A 381 -46.58 33.04 -9.71
N TYR A 382 -45.88 31.92 -9.87
CA TYR A 382 -46.48 30.63 -10.22
C TYR A 382 -47.45 30.15 -9.12
N PHE A 383 -46.99 30.06 -7.87
CA PHE A 383 -47.83 29.58 -6.78
C PHE A 383 -49.04 30.49 -6.53
N ILE A 384 -48.88 31.82 -6.54
CA ILE A 384 -50.01 32.76 -6.43
C ILE A 384 -50.99 32.56 -7.60
N GLY A 385 -50.49 32.40 -8.83
CA GLY A 385 -51.34 32.14 -10.01
C GLY A 385 -52.16 30.87 -9.90
N SER A 386 -51.60 29.79 -9.33
CA SER A 386 -52.30 28.51 -9.16
C SER A 386 -53.58 28.59 -8.31
N PHE A 387 -53.67 29.58 -7.41
CA PHE A 387 -54.87 29.83 -6.60
C PHE A 387 -55.92 30.73 -7.28
N ILE A 388 -55.63 31.30 -8.45
CA ILE A 388 -56.50 32.26 -9.14
C ILE A 388 -57.05 31.61 -10.41
N SER A 389 -58.18 30.91 -10.28
CA SER A 389 -58.95 30.37 -11.41
C SER A 389 -59.51 31.51 -12.29
N VAL A 390 -59.19 31.51 -13.59
CA VAL A 390 -59.64 32.55 -14.54
C VAL A 390 -60.23 31.88 -15.77
N LYS A 391 -61.49 32.21 -16.10
CA LYS A 391 -62.25 31.58 -17.20
C LYS A 391 -61.56 31.60 -18.57
N ALA A 392 -60.77 32.63 -18.85
CA ALA A 392 -59.98 32.72 -20.08
C ALA A 392 -58.89 31.63 -20.21
N LYS A 393 -58.55 30.90 -19.14
CA LYS A 393 -57.55 29.82 -19.09
C LYS A 393 -58.19 28.42 -19.09
N GLU A 394 -59.50 28.30 -18.84
CA GLU A 394 -60.22 27.02 -18.79
C GLU A 394 -60.12 26.21 -20.11
N PRO A 395 -60.22 26.80 -21.32
CA PRO A 395 -60.06 26.06 -22.59
C PRO A 395 -58.68 25.45 -22.81
N ALA A 396 -57.64 26.00 -22.16
CA ALA A 396 -56.27 25.48 -22.19
C ALA A 396 -55.99 24.47 -21.06
N GLY A 397 -57.03 24.08 -20.31
CA GLY A 397 -56.98 22.99 -19.34
C GLY A 397 -56.69 23.38 -17.90
N PHE A 398 -56.58 24.67 -17.57
CA PHE A 398 -56.38 25.13 -16.19
C PHE A 398 -57.71 25.50 -15.51
N PHE A 399 -58.09 24.74 -14.49
CA PHE A 399 -59.36 24.90 -13.75
C PHE A 399 -59.17 25.32 -12.28
N GLY A 400 -57.93 25.44 -11.82
CA GLY A 400 -57.62 25.61 -10.39
C GLY A 400 -57.67 24.28 -9.61
N TYR A 401 -57.38 24.32 -8.32
CA TYR A 401 -57.25 23.13 -7.47
C TYR A 401 -58.57 22.35 -7.33
N ASP A 402 -58.67 21.15 -7.90
CA ASP A 402 -59.80 20.24 -7.69
C ASP A 402 -59.37 18.78 -7.45
N GLY A 403 -60.04 18.11 -6.52
CA GLY A 403 -59.77 16.72 -6.15
C GLY A 403 -60.00 15.70 -7.26
N SER A 404 -60.91 15.94 -8.23
CA SER A 404 -61.10 15.02 -9.36
C SER A 404 -59.97 15.11 -10.39
N ILE A 405 -59.45 16.31 -10.65
CA ILE A 405 -58.27 16.52 -11.52
C ILE A 405 -57.05 15.87 -10.87
N LEU A 406 -56.85 16.10 -9.57
CA LEU A 406 -55.77 15.45 -8.81
C LEU A 406 -55.85 13.91 -8.87
N TRP A 407 -57.06 13.34 -8.75
CA TRP A 407 -57.25 11.89 -8.80
C TRP A 407 -57.00 11.30 -10.18
N GLU A 408 -57.44 11.95 -11.26
CA GLU A 408 -57.13 11.55 -12.65
C GLU A 408 -55.61 11.58 -12.92
N ASN A 409 -54.92 12.60 -12.39
CA ASN A 409 -53.47 12.77 -12.52
C ASN A 409 -52.63 11.92 -11.54
N MET A 410 -53.21 11.09 -10.66
CA MET A 410 -52.42 10.32 -9.68
C MET A 410 -51.60 9.18 -10.32
N GLY A 411 -52.21 8.42 -11.23
CA GLY A 411 -51.55 7.31 -11.94
C GLY A 411 -50.80 7.76 -13.20
N PRO A 412 -49.88 6.96 -13.75
CA PRO A 412 -49.13 7.28 -14.97
C PRO A 412 -49.96 7.17 -16.26
N ASP A 413 -49.54 7.94 -17.28
CA ASP A 413 -49.95 7.84 -18.68
C ASP A 413 -48.70 8.07 -19.57
N PHE A 414 -47.87 7.03 -19.71
CA PHE A 414 -46.59 7.11 -20.43
C PHE A 414 -46.79 7.04 -21.95
N ARG A 415 -46.72 8.19 -22.63
CA ARG A 415 -46.84 8.28 -24.11
C ARG A 415 -45.47 8.24 -24.77
N GLY A 416 -44.98 7.02 -25.02
CA GLY A 416 -43.71 6.76 -25.71
C GLY A 416 -42.46 6.81 -24.83
N GLU A 417 -42.61 7.16 -23.55
CA GLU A 417 -41.54 7.25 -22.55
C GLU A 417 -41.61 6.11 -21.52
N THR A 418 -40.64 6.06 -20.60
CA THR A 418 -40.63 5.11 -19.47
C THR A 418 -40.24 5.82 -18.17
N PHE A 419 -40.58 5.23 -17.01
CA PHE A 419 -40.22 5.78 -15.69
C PHE A 419 -38.74 6.20 -15.57
N PHE A 420 -37.82 5.36 -16.04
CA PHE A 420 -36.38 5.67 -15.97
C PHE A 420 -35.91 6.65 -17.05
N SER A 421 -36.59 6.73 -18.20
CA SER A 421 -36.35 7.79 -19.18
C SER A 421 -36.77 9.16 -18.61
N VAL A 422 -37.99 9.26 -18.06
CA VAL A 422 -38.50 10.47 -17.39
C VAL A 422 -37.61 10.85 -16.19
N PHE A 423 -37.15 9.88 -15.39
CA PHE A 423 -36.14 10.12 -14.35
C PHE A 423 -34.83 10.69 -14.92
N SER A 424 -34.34 10.16 -16.05
CA SER A 424 -33.09 10.63 -16.67
C SER A 424 -33.18 12.04 -17.25
N ILE A 425 -34.39 12.49 -17.61
CA ILE A 425 -34.71 13.86 -18.02
C ILE A 425 -34.86 14.77 -16.79
N PHE A 426 -35.43 14.28 -15.68
CA PHE A 426 -35.53 15.05 -14.43
C PHE A 426 -34.18 15.23 -13.72
N PHE A 427 -33.36 14.18 -13.63
CA PHE A 427 -32.18 14.14 -12.75
C PHE A 427 -31.21 15.35 -12.85
N PRO A 428 -30.97 15.99 -14.02
CA PRO A 428 -30.15 17.21 -14.09
C PRO A 428 -30.67 18.34 -13.20
N ALA A 429 -31.99 18.42 -12.97
CA ALA A 429 -32.66 19.37 -12.08
C ALA A 429 -32.31 19.18 -10.58
N ALA A 430 -31.67 18.07 -10.22
CA ALA A 430 -31.15 17.82 -8.87
C ALA A 430 -29.61 17.95 -8.80
N THR A 431 -28.92 18.15 -9.94
CA THR A 431 -27.46 18.28 -9.97
C THR A 431 -26.99 19.66 -9.49
N GLY A 432 -25.72 20.01 -9.69
CA GLY A 432 -25.20 21.33 -9.32
C GLY A 432 -24.85 21.54 -7.84
N ILE A 433 -25.11 20.56 -6.96
CA ILE A 433 -24.85 20.61 -5.50
C ILE A 433 -23.40 20.97 -5.09
N LEU A 434 -22.43 20.78 -6.00
CA LEU A 434 -21.02 21.11 -5.82
C LEU A 434 -20.68 22.59 -6.10
N ALA A 435 -21.65 23.41 -6.54
CA ALA A 435 -21.43 24.83 -6.87
C ALA A 435 -20.87 25.65 -5.69
N GLY A 436 -21.30 25.36 -4.46
CA GLY A 436 -20.75 25.98 -3.26
C GLY A 436 -19.32 25.54 -2.91
N ALA A 437 -18.96 24.29 -3.20
CA ALA A 437 -17.60 23.78 -3.00
C ALA A 437 -16.60 24.33 -4.04
N ASN A 438 -17.09 24.71 -5.24
CA ASN A 438 -16.27 25.30 -6.29
C ASN A 438 -15.62 26.65 -5.92
N ILE A 439 -16.15 27.39 -4.94
CA ILE A 439 -15.55 28.64 -4.42
C ILE A 439 -15.00 28.52 -2.99
N SER A 440 -14.53 27.32 -2.61
CA SER A 440 -14.00 27.04 -1.25
C SER A 440 -12.88 27.98 -0.78
N GLY A 441 -12.17 28.67 -1.68
CA GLY A 441 -11.18 29.69 -1.31
C GLY A 441 -11.75 31.04 -0.92
N ASP A 442 -12.93 31.38 -1.44
CA ASP A 442 -13.57 32.70 -1.26
C ASP A 442 -14.49 32.73 -0.03
N LEU A 443 -14.65 31.60 0.67
CA LEU A 443 -15.48 31.46 1.87
C LEU A 443 -14.73 31.87 3.15
N SER A 444 -15.48 32.44 4.10
CA SER A 444 -14.97 32.82 5.42
C SER A 444 -14.48 31.60 6.22
N ASP A 445 -15.32 30.57 6.29
CA ASP A 445 -15.07 29.25 6.88
C ASP A 445 -15.68 28.20 5.94
N PRO A 446 -14.88 27.46 5.16
CA PRO A 446 -15.39 26.42 4.26
C PRO A 446 -15.95 25.19 4.98
N GLN A 447 -15.39 24.82 6.13
CA GLN A 447 -15.74 23.59 6.86
C GLN A 447 -17.16 23.68 7.44
N MET A 448 -17.56 24.84 7.95
CA MET A 448 -18.92 25.08 8.43
C MET A 448 -19.88 25.48 7.30
N ALA A 449 -19.41 26.26 6.32
CA ALA A 449 -20.27 26.80 5.28
C ALA A 449 -20.76 25.76 4.27
N ILE A 450 -19.88 24.87 3.79
CA ILE A 450 -20.22 23.92 2.71
C ILE A 450 -21.31 22.94 3.16
N PRO A 451 -21.21 22.23 4.31
CA PRO A 451 -22.23 21.28 4.73
C PRO A 451 -23.61 21.95 4.95
N LYS A 452 -23.64 23.11 5.63
CA LYS A 452 -24.91 23.80 5.90
C LYS A 452 -25.56 24.35 4.63
N GLY A 453 -24.79 25.01 3.77
CA GLY A 453 -25.33 25.61 2.56
C GLY A 453 -25.78 24.57 1.52
N THR A 454 -25.00 23.50 1.31
CA THR A 454 -25.36 22.46 0.33
C THR A 454 -26.55 21.60 0.79
N LEU A 455 -26.57 21.13 2.04
CA LEU A 455 -27.67 20.29 2.52
C LEU A 455 -28.99 21.07 2.64
N LEU A 456 -28.94 22.34 3.09
CA LEU A 456 -30.13 23.19 3.12
C LEU A 456 -30.62 23.56 1.71
N ALA A 457 -29.72 23.76 0.74
CA ALA A 457 -30.11 23.97 -0.66
C ALA A 457 -30.89 22.77 -1.21
N ILE A 458 -30.37 21.54 -1.05
CA ILE A 458 -31.02 20.30 -1.52
C ILE A 458 -32.41 20.13 -0.88
N LEU A 459 -32.55 20.44 0.40
CA LEU A 459 -33.85 20.38 1.09
C LEU A 459 -34.85 21.41 0.54
N ILE A 460 -34.43 22.68 0.39
CA ILE A 460 -35.29 23.75 -0.12
C ILE A 460 -35.72 23.46 -1.57
N THR A 461 -34.79 23.08 -2.45
CA THR A 461 -35.12 22.80 -3.85
C THR A 461 -36.00 21.56 -3.98
N GLY A 462 -35.71 20.48 -3.23
CA GLY A 462 -36.55 19.27 -3.20
C GLY A 462 -37.99 19.55 -2.76
N ILE A 463 -38.20 20.37 -1.72
CA ILE A 463 -39.53 20.80 -1.29
C ILE A 463 -40.24 21.60 -2.39
N VAL A 464 -39.53 22.51 -3.08
CA VAL A 464 -40.11 23.27 -4.21
C VAL A 464 -40.48 22.37 -5.39
N TYR A 465 -39.65 21.39 -5.76
CA TYR A 465 -39.98 20.43 -6.83
C TYR A 465 -41.21 19.57 -6.47
N LEU A 466 -41.31 19.08 -5.23
CA LEU A 466 -42.50 18.36 -4.76
C LEU A 466 -43.75 19.25 -4.75
N GLY A 467 -43.63 20.50 -4.28
CA GLY A 467 -44.71 21.48 -4.26
C GLY A 467 -45.23 21.81 -5.67
N VAL A 468 -44.33 22.01 -6.64
CA VAL A 468 -44.70 22.21 -8.04
C VAL A 468 -45.35 20.96 -8.62
N ALA A 469 -44.83 19.75 -8.34
CA ALA A 469 -45.38 18.50 -8.88
C ALA A 469 -46.83 18.24 -8.45
N VAL A 470 -47.13 18.46 -7.17
CA VAL A 470 -48.49 18.31 -6.62
C VAL A 470 -49.38 19.46 -7.10
N SER A 471 -48.84 20.69 -7.17
CA SER A 471 -49.56 21.87 -7.67
C SER A 471 -50.04 21.68 -9.11
N THR A 472 -49.15 21.34 -10.06
CA THR A 472 -49.54 21.15 -11.46
C THR A 472 -50.55 20.02 -11.64
N GLY A 473 -50.30 18.86 -11.03
CA GLY A 473 -51.24 17.72 -11.11
C GLY A 473 -52.60 17.95 -10.45
N ALA A 474 -52.73 18.94 -9.55
CA ALA A 474 -54.00 19.28 -8.91
C ALA A 474 -54.84 20.32 -9.68
N CYS A 475 -54.27 21.06 -10.65
CA CYS A 475 -54.94 22.21 -11.27
C CYS A 475 -54.99 22.24 -12.81
N ILE A 476 -54.30 21.33 -13.51
CA ILE A 476 -54.32 21.24 -14.98
C ILE A 476 -54.63 19.80 -15.41
N VAL A 477 -55.45 19.63 -16.47
CA VAL A 477 -55.70 18.31 -17.10
C VAL A 477 -54.57 17.89 -18.05
N ARG A 478 -54.50 16.60 -18.42
CA ARG A 478 -53.44 16.06 -19.30
C ARG A 478 -53.42 16.67 -20.70
N ASP A 479 -54.60 16.80 -21.29
CA ASP A 479 -54.84 17.20 -22.67
C ASP A 479 -55.91 18.29 -22.72
N ALA A 480 -55.70 19.32 -23.53
CA ALA A 480 -56.68 20.37 -23.81
C ALA A 480 -56.50 20.93 -25.22
N SER A 481 -57.59 21.38 -25.86
CA SER A 481 -57.56 21.87 -27.25
C SER A 481 -57.33 23.39 -27.39
N GLY A 482 -57.55 24.17 -26.32
CA GLY A 482 -57.57 25.64 -26.40
C GLY A 482 -58.84 26.23 -27.05
N SER A 483 -59.76 25.38 -27.52
CA SER A 483 -61.00 25.74 -28.21
C SER A 483 -62.13 26.05 -27.21
N LEU A 484 -62.87 27.14 -27.47
CA LEU A 484 -64.13 27.45 -26.76
C LEU A 484 -65.33 26.65 -27.29
N ASN A 485 -65.19 26.01 -28.46
CA ASN A 485 -66.27 25.26 -29.10
C ASN A 485 -66.49 23.88 -28.47
N ASP A 486 -65.54 23.40 -27.67
CA ASP A 486 -65.54 22.08 -27.03
C ASP A 486 -66.34 22.09 -25.71
N THR A 487 -67.35 22.97 -25.64
CA THR A 487 -68.19 23.20 -24.45
C THR A 487 -69.47 22.36 -24.51
N VAL A 488 -69.68 21.57 -23.45
CA VAL A 488 -70.73 20.55 -23.39
C VAL A 488 -72.08 21.18 -23.07
N SER A 489 -73.01 21.12 -24.02
CA SER A 489 -74.41 21.47 -23.74
C SER A 489 -75.05 20.47 -22.75
N SER A 490 -75.94 20.96 -21.89
CA SER A 490 -76.42 20.24 -20.70
C SER A 490 -77.13 18.91 -20.93
N GLN A 491 -77.43 18.54 -22.18
CA GLN A 491 -78.02 17.24 -22.54
C GLN A 491 -76.97 16.13 -22.78
N PHE A 492 -75.67 16.43 -22.82
CA PHE A 492 -74.61 15.46 -23.18
C PHE A 492 -73.71 14.98 -22.02
N MET A 493 -73.94 15.45 -20.78
CA MET A 493 -73.11 15.11 -19.62
C MET A 493 -73.13 13.62 -19.22
N THR A 494 -73.98 12.78 -19.82
CA THR A 494 -74.14 11.35 -19.46
C THR A 494 -73.07 10.41 -20.03
N ASN A 495 -72.30 10.85 -21.04
CA ASN A 495 -71.30 10.00 -21.73
C ASN A 495 -69.83 10.40 -21.48
N CYS A 496 -69.59 11.42 -20.65
CA CYS A 496 -68.30 12.09 -20.52
C CYS A 496 -67.58 11.63 -19.23
N SER A 497 -66.42 10.97 -19.36
CA SER A 497 -65.71 10.28 -18.25
C SER A 497 -64.66 11.11 -17.51
N ASP A 498 -64.12 12.14 -18.16
CA ASP A 498 -62.87 12.79 -17.75
C ASP A 498 -63.16 13.99 -16.81
N ALA A 499 -62.21 14.39 -15.97
CA ALA A 499 -62.46 15.40 -14.93
C ALA A 499 -62.87 16.78 -15.49
N ALA A 500 -62.49 17.09 -16.74
CA ALA A 500 -62.91 18.29 -17.47
C ALA A 500 -64.44 18.39 -17.67
N CYS A 501 -65.13 17.25 -17.79
CA CYS A 501 -66.58 17.18 -18.02
C CYS A 501 -67.38 17.86 -16.89
N LYS A 502 -66.85 17.82 -15.66
CA LYS A 502 -67.40 18.49 -14.46
C LYS A 502 -67.45 20.02 -14.61
N PHE A 503 -66.56 20.59 -15.42
CA PHE A 503 -66.43 22.02 -15.68
C PHE A 503 -67.09 22.45 -17.00
N GLY A 504 -67.74 21.52 -17.70
CA GLY A 504 -68.47 21.79 -18.96
C GLY A 504 -67.62 21.71 -20.22
N TYR A 505 -66.45 21.07 -20.18
CA TYR A 505 -65.55 20.88 -21.34
C TYR A 505 -65.36 19.39 -21.65
N ASP A 506 -65.30 19.02 -22.93
CA ASP A 506 -64.99 17.66 -23.39
C ASP A 506 -63.81 17.70 -24.38
N PHE A 507 -62.66 17.16 -23.96
CA PHE A 507 -61.45 17.10 -24.77
C PHE A 507 -61.19 15.71 -25.40
N SER A 508 -62.17 14.79 -25.38
CA SER A 508 -62.03 13.41 -25.90
C SER A 508 -61.80 13.34 -27.42
N THR A 509 -62.35 14.27 -28.17
CA THR A 509 -62.12 14.48 -29.62
C THR A 509 -60.65 14.82 -29.90
N CYS A 510 -60.08 15.75 -29.13
CA CYS A 510 -58.70 16.19 -29.21
C CYS A 510 -57.72 15.02 -28.99
N LYS A 511 -57.98 14.22 -27.95
CA LYS A 511 -57.22 12.99 -27.60
C LYS A 511 -57.25 11.89 -28.68
N SER A 512 -58.24 11.94 -29.58
CA SER A 512 -58.43 10.97 -30.68
C SER A 512 -58.00 11.51 -32.05
N SER A 513 -57.61 12.78 -32.15
CA SER A 513 -57.27 13.44 -33.42
C SER A 513 -55.86 13.06 -33.91
N LYS A 514 -55.67 13.06 -35.23
CA LYS A 514 -54.35 12.90 -35.86
C LYS A 514 -53.43 14.11 -35.63
N ASP A 515 -54.01 15.29 -35.41
CA ASP A 515 -53.26 16.53 -35.17
C ASP A 515 -52.92 16.71 -33.67
N GLY A 516 -53.40 15.80 -32.82
CA GLY A 516 -53.14 15.79 -31.38
C GLY A 516 -53.82 16.93 -30.60
N CYS A 517 -53.35 17.14 -29.38
CA CYS A 517 -53.73 18.27 -28.53
C CYS A 517 -52.62 19.30 -28.45
N THR A 518 -53.00 20.57 -28.34
CA THR A 518 -52.11 21.73 -28.33
C THR A 518 -51.74 22.20 -26.93
N TYR A 519 -52.59 21.92 -25.93
CA TYR A 519 -52.43 22.33 -24.54
C TYR A 519 -52.63 21.15 -23.57
N GLY A 520 -52.58 21.43 -22.27
CA GLY A 520 -52.58 20.43 -21.20
C GLY A 520 -51.17 19.96 -20.83
N LEU A 521 -51.06 19.28 -19.67
CA LEU A 521 -49.78 18.90 -19.05
C LEU A 521 -48.81 18.13 -19.95
N GLN A 522 -49.30 17.37 -20.95
CA GLN A 522 -48.43 16.55 -21.80
C GLN A 522 -47.95 17.25 -23.08
N ASN A 523 -48.67 18.26 -23.57
CA ASN A 523 -48.49 18.79 -24.92
C ASN A 523 -47.86 20.18 -24.95
N ASP A 524 -48.14 21.01 -23.94
CA ASP A 524 -47.55 22.35 -23.79
C ASP A 524 -46.48 22.37 -22.70
N PHE A 525 -45.26 22.81 -23.05
CA PHE A 525 -44.14 22.96 -22.11
C PHE A 525 -44.19 24.28 -21.33
N GLN A 526 -44.96 25.27 -21.78
CA GLN A 526 -45.11 26.59 -21.16
C GLN A 526 -46.33 26.69 -20.24
N VAL A 527 -46.99 25.57 -19.89
CA VAL A 527 -48.12 25.51 -18.95
C VAL A 527 -47.87 26.26 -17.63
N MET A 528 -46.64 26.28 -17.11
CA MET A 528 -46.34 27.05 -15.89
C MET A 528 -46.39 28.57 -16.08
N SER A 529 -46.14 29.07 -17.29
CA SER A 529 -46.42 30.46 -17.67
C SER A 529 -47.93 30.72 -17.71
N LEU A 530 -48.70 29.81 -18.34
CA LEU A 530 -50.16 29.89 -18.45
C LEU A 530 -50.86 29.88 -17.09
N VAL A 531 -50.43 29.06 -16.13
CA VAL A 531 -50.99 29.01 -14.77
C VAL A 531 -50.74 30.31 -13.99
N SER A 532 -49.57 30.92 -14.17
CA SER A 532 -49.11 32.04 -13.32
C SER A 532 -50.01 33.28 -13.34
N GLY A 533 -49.89 34.12 -12.32
CA GLY A 533 -50.64 35.39 -12.24
C GLY A 533 -50.28 36.35 -13.37
N PHE A 534 -48.99 36.40 -13.74
CA PHE A 534 -48.47 37.18 -14.87
C PHE A 534 -47.38 36.41 -15.62
N GLY A 535 -47.73 35.88 -16.80
CA GLY A 535 -46.86 35.01 -17.62
C GLY A 535 -45.44 35.52 -17.88
N PRO A 536 -45.25 36.79 -18.31
CA PRO A 536 -43.90 37.30 -18.62
C PRO A 536 -42.92 37.31 -17.43
N ILE A 537 -43.39 37.26 -16.17
CA ILE A 537 -42.51 37.06 -15.01
C ILE A 537 -41.98 35.62 -14.94
N ILE A 538 -42.75 34.61 -15.38
CA ILE A 538 -42.25 33.24 -15.53
C ILE A 538 -41.22 33.18 -16.65
N THR A 539 -41.46 33.82 -17.79
CA THR A 539 -40.49 33.93 -18.88
C THR A 539 -39.17 34.55 -18.43
N ALA A 540 -39.22 35.66 -17.66
CA ALA A 540 -38.04 36.26 -17.05
C ALA A 540 -37.36 35.32 -16.01
N GLY A 541 -38.15 34.55 -15.26
CA GLY A 541 -37.67 33.49 -14.36
C GLY A 541 -36.94 32.36 -15.08
N ILE A 542 -37.45 31.93 -16.24
CA ILE A 542 -36.81 30.92 -17.10
C ILE A 542 -35.48 31.47 -17.59
N PHE A 543 -35.45 32.65 -18.21
CA PHE A 543 -34.20 33.30 -18.67
C PHE A 543 -33.19 33.47 -17.53
N SER A 544 -33.66 33.78 -16.32
CA SER A 544 -32.81 33.86 -15.13
C SER A 544 -32.19 32.52 -14.76
N ALA A 545 -33.01 31.46 -14.65
CA ALA A 545 -32.58 30.11 -14.30
C ALA A 545 -31.58 29.54 -15.31
N THR A 546 -31.89 29.67 -16.61
CA THR A 546 -31.09 29.10 -17.70
C THR A 546 -29.74 29.82 -17.85
N LEU A 547 -29.74 31.15 -17.93
CA LEU A 547 -28.50 31.91 -18.15
C LEU A 547 -27.59 31.89 -16.92
N SER A 548 -28.13 31.87 -15.69
CA SER A 548 -27.31 31.76 -14.48
C SER A 548 -26.65 30.38 -14.34
N SER A 549 -27.40 29.30 -14.59
CA SER A 549 -26.88 27.92 -14.57
C SER A 549 -25.85 27.67 -15.69
N ALA A 550 -26.10 28.20 -16.89
CA ALA A 550 -25.16 28.16 -18.02
C ALA A 550 -23.85 28.88 -17.68
N LEU A 551 -23.92 30.12 -17.18
CA LEU A 551 -22.74 30.92 -16.82
C LEU A 551 -21.93 30.28 -15.68
N ALA A 552 -22.60 29.78 -14.64
CA ALA A 552 -21.95 29.09 -13.53
C ALA A 552 -21.23 27.81 -13.98
N SER A 553 -21.84 27.04 -14.88
CA SER A 553 -21.23 25.82 -15.45
C SER A 553 -20.05 26.14 -16.38
N LEU A 554 -20.18 27.20 -17.20
CA LEU A 554 -19.16 27.68 -18.14
C LEU A 554 -17.92 28.22 -17.44
N VAL A 555 -18.07 28.80 -16.23
CA VAL A 555 -16.94 29.22 -15.37
C VAL A 555 -16.39 28.05 -14.54
N SER A 556 -17.23 27.07 -14.17
CA SER A 556 -16.84 25.89 -13.38
C SER A 556 -15.89 24.97 -14.15
N ALA A 557 -16.29 24.49 -15.34
CA ALA A 557 -15.53 23.46 -16.08
C ALA A 557 -14.07 23.86 -16.38
N PRO A 558 -13.77 25.08 -16.89
CA PRO A 558 -12.40 25.52 -17.15
C PRO A 558 -11.52 25.60 -15.89
N LYS A 559 -12.09 26.01 -14.74
CA LYS A 559 -11.35 26.11 -13.47
C LYS A 559 -10.96 24.74 -12.94
N VAL A 560 -11.91 23.80 -12.92
CA VAL A 560 -11.66 22.40 -12.53
C VAL A 560 -10.60 21.78 -13.44
N PHE A 561 -10.72 21.97 -14.76
CA PHE A 561 -9.78 21.44 -15.73
C PHE A 561 -8.38 22.08 -15.60
N GLN A 562 -8.28 23.40 -15.39
CA GLN A 562 -7.00 24.08 -15.18
C GLN A 562 -6.29 23.60 -13.90
N ALA A 563 -7.03 23.43 -12.81
CA ALA A 563 -6.47 22.93 -11.56
C ALA A 563 -5.94 21.49 -11.72
N LEU A 564 -6.71 20.61 -12.36
CA LEU A 564 -6.27 19.25 -12.73
C LEU A 564 -4.98 19.26 -13.58
N CYS A 565 -4.89 20.19 -14.55
CA CYS A 565 -3.73 20.27 -15.43
C CYS A 565 -2.49 20.86 -14.72
N LYS A 566 -2.66 21.77 -13.74
CA LYS A 566 -1.56 22.32 -12.94
C LYS A 566 -0.86 21.25 -12.09
N ASP A 567 -1.58 20.22 -11.64
CA ASP A 567 -1.02 19.10 -10.90
C ASP A 567 -0.28 18.06 -11.79
N ASN A 568 -0.26 18.23 -13.13
CA ASN A 568 0.46 17.39 -14.10
C ASN A 568 0.19 15.86 -14.05
N ILE A 569 -0.94 15.45 -13.47
CA ILE A 569 -1.37 14.03 -13.40
C ILE A 569 -1.36 13.40 -14.80
N TYR A 570 -2.09 14.03 -15.74
CA TYR A 570 -2.16 13.68 -17.15
C TYR A 570 -1.20 14.57 -17.97
N PRO A 571 -0.03 14.06 -18.41
CA PRO A 571 1.02 14.90 -18.99
C PRO A 571 0.62 15.55 -20.31
N GLY A 572 -0.19 14.87 -21.13
CA GLY A 572 -0.71 15.42 -22.39
C GLY A 572 -1.64 16.63 -22.22
N LEU A 573 -2.15 16.89 -21.00
CA LEU A 573 -3.05 18.01 -20.72
C LEU A 573 -2.32 19.26 -20.18
N GLY A 574 -1.01 19.20 -19.94
CA GLY A 574 -0.22 20.33 -19.39
C GLY A 574 -0.35 21.64 -20.17
N MET A 575 -0.71 21.59 -21.47
CA MET A 575 -1.02 22.77 -22.29
C MET A 575 -2.13 23.66 -21.70
N PHE A 576 -3.09 23.07 -20.97
CA PHE A 576 -4.24 23.76 -20.38
C PHE A 576 -3.99 24.30 -18.96
N ALA A 577 -2.85 23.99 -18.34
CA ALA A 577 -2.48 24.49 -17.02
C ALA A 577 -2.21 26.00 -16.99
N LYS A 578 -1.74 26.57 -18.12
CA LYS A 578 -1.33 27.97 -18.24
C LYS A 578 -2.53 28.93 -18.14
N GLY A 579 -2.55 29.72 -17.07
CA GLY A 579 -3.43 30.88 -16.92
C GLY A 579 -2.95 32.09 -17.72
N TYR A 580 -3.86 33.02 -17.99
CA TYR A 580 -3.64 34.26 -18.72
C TYR A 580 -4.26 35.45 -17.96
N GLY A 581 -3.75 36.67 -18.19
CA GLY A 581 -4.20 37.87 -17.50
C GLY A 581 -3.84 37.91 -16.00
N LYS A 582 -4.23 39.00 -15.32
CA LYS A 582 -3.90 39.23 -13.89
C LYS A 582 -4.49 38.18 -12.94
N ASN A 583 -5.62 37.60 -13.32
CA ASN A 583 -6.39 36.64 -12.52
C ASN A 583 -6.01 35.16 -12.79
N ASN A 584 -4.98 34.88 -13.61
CA ASN A 584 -4.59 33.53 -14.03
C ASN A 584 -5.71 32.72 -14.73
N GLU A 585 -6.54 33.37 -15.53
CA GLU A 585 -7.76 32.79 -16.11
C GLU A 585 -7.47 31.76 -17.22
N PRO A 586 -8.22 30.63 -17.27
CA PRO A 586 -7.94 29.51 -18.17
C PRO A 586 -8.53 29.69 -19.57
N LEU A 587 -8.06 30.66 -20.36
CA LEU A 587 -8.57 30.93 -21.72
C LEU A 587 -8.63 29.67 -22.61
N ARG A 588 -7.63 28.79 -22.55
CA ARG A 588 -7.62 27.51 -23.27
C ARG A 588 -8.71 26.53 -22.79
N GLY A 589 -9.02 26.54 -21.49
CA GLY A 589 -10.10 25.75 -20.91
C GLY A 589 -11.49 26.29 -21.26
N TYR A 590 -11.65 27.63 -21.32
CA TYR A 590 -12.86 28.28 -21.83
C TYR A 590 -13.13 27.89 -23.29
N ILE A 591 -12.11 27.96 -24.17
CA ILE A 591 -12.23 27.56 -25.59
C ILE A 591 -12.60 26.07 -25.72
N LEU A 592 -11.98 25.18 -24.94
CA LEU A 592 -12.33 23.75 -24.94
C LEU A 592 -13.78 23.51 -24.48
N THR A 593 -14.21 24.19 -23.41
CA THR A 593 -15.57 24.10 -22.85
C THR A 593 -16.60 24.63 -23.84
N PHE A 594 -16.31 25.76 -24.52
CA PHE A 594 -17.13 26.31 -25.59
C PHE A 594 -17.26 25.33 -26.78
N GLY A 595 -16.16 24.71 -27.21
CA GLY A 595 -16.20 23.73 -28.31
C GLY A 595 -17.05 22.49 -27.98
N ILE A 596 -16.95 21.98 -26.75
CA ILE A 596 -17.81 20.89 -26.26
C ILE A 596 -19.27 21.35 -26.20
N ALA A 597 -19.56 22.49 -25.58
CA ALA A 597 -20.91 23.01 -25.43
C ALA A 597 -21.58 23.24 -26.80
N LEU A 598 -20.86 23.84 -27.75
CA LEU A 598 -21.37 24.09 -29.11
C LEU A 598 -21.71 22.78 -29.85
N ALA A 599 -20.87 21.75 -29.73
CA ALA A 599 -21.14 20.44 -30.33
C ALA A 599 -22.44 19.79 -29.81
N PHE A 600 -22.76 19.96 -28.52
CA PHE A 600 -24.03 19.49 -27.94
C PHE A 600 -25.21 20.42 -28.26
N ILE A 601 -25.02 21.74 -28.39
CA ILE A 601 -26.07 22.69 -28.81
C ILE A 601 -26.61 22.34 -30.21
N LEU A 602 -25.76 21.88 -31.12
CA LEU A 602 -26.16 21.47 -32.48
C LEU A 602 -27.14 20.28 -32.53
N ILE A 603 -27.28 19.51 -31.43
CA ILE A 603 -28.29 18.45 -31.29
C ILE A 603 -29.71 19.06 -31.19
N ALA A 604 -29.83 20.24 -30.57
CA ALA A 604 -31.04 21.05 -30.49
C ALA A 604 -32.31 20.36 -29.92
N LYS A 605 -32.16 19.24 -29.20
CA LYS A 605 -33.26 18.53 -28.52
C LYS A 605 -32.90 18.29 -27.06
N LEU A 606 -33.53 19.04 -26.15
CA LEU A 606 -33.25 19.00 -24.71
C LEU A 606 -33.36 17.57 -24.13
N ASN A 607 -34.40 16.83 -24.50
CA ASN A 607 -34.68 15.48 -24.00
C ASN A 607 -33.62 14.44 -24.45
N THR A 608 -32.85 14.71 -25.51
CA THR A 608 -31.73 13.86 -25.94
C THR A 608 -30.42 14.21 -25.21
N ILE A 609 -30.25 15.47 -24.78
CA ILE A 609 -29.05 15.94 -24.09
C ILE A 609 -29.10 15.61 -22.59
N ALA A 610 -30.28 15.70 -21.96
CA ALA A 610 -30.44 15.49 -20.52
C ALA A 610 -30.00 14.09 -20.02
N PRO A 611 -30.33 12.95 -20.67
CA PRO A 611 -29.87 11.63 -20.22
C PRO A 611 -28.34 11.46 -20.25
N ILE A 612 -27.67 12.12 -21.20
CA ILE A 612 -26.20 12.11 -21.32
C ILE A 612 -25.58 12.82 -20.12
N ILE A 613 -26.11 13.98 -19.75
CA ILE A 613 -25.70 14.76 -18.56
C ILE A 613 -25.93 13.94 -17.28
N SER A 614 -27.10 13.30 -17.16
CA SER A 614 -27.43 12.43 -16.03
C SER A 614 -26.43 11.29 -15.85
N ASN A 615 -26.04 10.61 -16.93
CA ASN A 615 -25.02 9.56 -16.92
C ASN A 615 -23.66 10.07 -16.38
N PHE A 616 -23.17 11.22 -16.85
CA PHE A 616 -21.88 11.77 -16.37
C PHE A 616 -21.93 12.30 -14.93
N PHE A 617 -23.04 12.93 -14.49
CA PHE A 617 -23.17 13.35 -13.10
C PHE A 617 -23.34 12.14 -12.15
N LEU A 618 -24.13 11.12 -12.50
CA LEU A 618 -24.25 9.88 -11.74
C LEU A 618 -22.89 9.18 -11.59
N ALA A 619 -22.08 9.10 -12.65
CA ALA A 619 -20.72 8.57 -12.58
C ALA A 619 -19.83 9.39 -11.63
N SER A 620 -19.90 10.73 -11.68
CA SER A 620 -19.12 11.59 -10.77
C SER A 620 -19.55 11.43 -9.30
N TYR A 621 -20.85 11.27 -9.04
CA TYR A 621 -21.40 11.11 -7.69
C TYR A 621 -21.12 9.70 -7.16
N ALA A 622 -21.21 8.67 -8.00
CA ALA A 622 -20.78 7.30 -7.66
C ALA A 622 -19.32 7.27 -7.21
N LEU A 623 -18.42 7.96 -7.93
CA LEU A 623 -17.00 8.04 -7.58
C LEU A 623 -16.74 8.83 -6.30
N ILE A 624 -17.40 9.97 -6.08
CA ILE A 624 -17.29 10.72 -4.81
C ILE A 624 -17.72 9.86 -3.63
N ASN A 625 -18.86 9.16 -3.76
CA ASN A 625 -19.38 8.28 -2.73
C ASN A 625 -18.48 7.05 -2.47
N PHE A 626 -17.98 6.40 -3.54
CA PHE A 626 -17.10 5.23 -3.45
C PHE A 626 -15.71 5.56 -2.88
N SER A 627 -15.10 6.66 -3.31
CA SER A 627 -13.77 7.08 -2.83
C SER A 627 -13.78 7.47 -1.35
N VAL A 628 -14.85 8.12 -0.87
CA VAL A 628 -15.08 8.44 0.55
C VAL A 628 -15.24 7.17 1.39
N PHE A 629 -15.99 6.17 0.89
CA PHE A 629 -16.06 4.84 1.50
C PHE A 629 -14.67 4.16 1.53
N HIS A 630 -13.94 4.15 0.41
CA HIS A 630 -12.61 3.52 0.30
C HIS A 630 -11.57 4.16 1.25
N ALA A 631 -11.52 5.48 1.33
CA ALA A 631 -10.61 6.20 2.24
C ALA A 631 -10.90 5.88 3.72
N SER A 632 -12.18 5.68 4.05
CA SER A 632 -12.63 5.25 5.39
C SER A 632 -12.25 3.80 5.67
N LEU A 633 -12.51 2.88 4.74
CA LEU A 633 -12.17 1.46 4.86
C LEU A 633 -10.65 1.23 4.98
N ALA A 634 -9.85 2.07 4.33
CA ALA A 634 -8.38 2.04 4.41
C ALA A 634 -7.81 2.61 5.73
N ASN A 635 -8.64 3.15 6.63
CA ASN A 635 -8.22 3.86 7.85
C ASN A 635 -7.09 4.89 7.59
N SER A 636 -7.19 5.64 6.50
CA SER A 636 -6.10 6.52 6.03
C SER A 636 -5.80 7.61 7.08
N PRO A 637 -4.55 7.78 7.57
CA PRO A 637 -4.28 8.71 8.69
C PRO A 637 -4.64 10.18 8.43
N GLY A 638 -4.70 10.59 7.15
CA GLY A 638 -5.15 11.91 6.68
C GLY A 638 -6.65 11.99 6.33
N TRP A 639 -7.43 10.95 6.63
CA TRP A 639 -8.88 10.91 6.47
C TRP A 639 -9.56 10.83 7.86
N ARG A 640 -9.98 11.99 8.37
CA ARG A 640 -10.61 12.18 9.69
C ARG A 640 -11.81 13.14 9.57
N PRO A 641 -12.89 12.75 8.86
CA PRO A 641 -14.06 13.62 8.68
C PRO A 641 -14.76 13.90 10.01
N SER A 642 -14.83 15.16 10.42
CA SER A 642 -15.49 15.57 11.68
C SER A 642 -17.01 15.76 11.56
N PHE A 643 -17.59 15.53 10.38
CA PHE A 643 -19.01 15.75 10.10
C PHE A 643 -19.92 14.69 10.75
N LYS A 644 -20.70 15.12 11.76
CA LYS A 644 -21.52 14.25 12.64
C LYS A 644 -22.51 13.30 11.94
N TYR A 645 -22.99 13.63 10.73
CA TYR A 645 -23.95 12.79 9.98
C TYR A 645 -23.29 11.93 8.88
N TYR A 646 -21.96 11.82 8.88
CA TYR A 646 -21.23 10.95 7.97
C TYR A 646 -21.26 9.47 8.44
N ASN A 647 -21.43 8.54 7.50
CA ASN A 647 -21.26 7.10 7.72
C ASN A 647 -20.82 6.43 6.40
N MET A 648 -19.73 5.66 6.44
CA MET A 648 -19.15 5.02 5.25
C MET A 648 -20.14 4.11 4.50
N TRP A 649 -21.05 3.44 5.21
CA TRP A 649 -22.03 2.52 4.62
C TRP A 649 -23.13 3.25 3.86
N VAL A 650 -23.47 4.48 4.28
CA VAL A 650 -24.40 5.35 3.55
C VAL A 650 -23.78 5.82 2.25
N SER A 651 -22.48 6.17 2.25
CA SER A 651 -21.75 6.48 1.02
C SER A 651 -21.63 5.25 0.10
N LEU A 652 -21.35 4.05 0.61
CA LEU A 652 -21.36 2.83 -0.21
C LEU A 652 -22.74 2.58 -0.86
N ALA A 653 -23.82 2.70 -0.09
CA ALA A 653 -25.18 2.57 -0.62
C ALA A 653 -25.48 3.63 -1.70
N GLY A 654 -25.03 4.87 -1.51
CA GLY A 654 -25.13 5.93 -2.52
C GLY A 654 -24.34 5.63 -3.80
N ALA A 655 -23.15 5.06 -3.69
CA ALA A 655 -22.33 4.67 -4.84
C ALA A 655 -22.99 3.54 -5.65
N ILE A 656 -23.51 2.52 -4.98
CA ILE A 656 -24.25 1.41 -5.60
C ILE A 656 -25.53 1.95 -6.26
N LEU A 657 -26.31 2.78 -5.57
CA LEU A 657 -27.53 3.39 -6.10
C LEU A 657 -27.27 4.21 -7.37
N CYS A 658 -26.23 5.07 -7.37
CA CYS A 658 -25.83 5.84 -8.55
C CYS A 658 -25.48 4.91 -9.73
N CYS A 659 -24.71 3.85 -9.48
CA CYS A 659 -24.28 2.91 -10.51
C CYS A 659 -25.46 2.11 -11.10
N VAL A 660 -26.35 1.58 -10.25
CA VAL A 660 -27.56 0.85 -10.68
C VAL A 660 -28.47 1.75 -11.52
N VAL A 661 -28.77 2.96 -11.04
CA VAL A 661 -29.60 3.92 -11.78
C VAL A 661 -28.98 4.28 -13.14
N MET A 662 -27.66 4.49 -13.19
CA MET A 662 -26.93 4.77 -14.43
C MET A 662 -27.05 3.62 -15.45
N PHE A 663 -26.88 2.37 -15.02
CA PHE A 663 -27.07 1.19 -15.88
C PHE A 663 -28.52 1.00 -16.35
N VAL A 664 -29.52 1.33 -15.53
CA VAL A 664 -30.94 1.22 -15.90
C VAL A 664 -31.37 2.32 -16.88
N ILE A 665 -30.78 3.52 -16.81
CA ILE A 665 -31.02 4.59 -17.80
C ILE A 665 -30.47 4.20 -19.17
N ASN A 666 -29.19 3.82 -19.25
CA ASN A 666 -28.56 3.37 -20.50
C ASN A 666 -27.32 2.51 -20.21
N TRP A 667 -27.49 1.19 -20.28
CA TRP A 667 -26.42 0.24 -19.95
C TRP A 667 -25.16 0.39 -20.81
N ALA A 668 -25.30 0.78 -22.08
CA ALA A 668 -24.18 0.92 -23.00
C ALA A 668 -23.36 2.19 -22.72
N ALA A 669 -24.04 3.31 -22.44
CA ALA A 669 -23.40 4.55 -21.99
C ALA A 669 -22.75 4.37 -20.60
N ALA A 670 -23.45 3.72 -19.67
CA ALA A 670 -22.94 3.42 -18.32
C ALA A 670 -21.68 2.54 -18.37
N LEU A 671 -21.68 1.49 -19.21
CA LEU A 671 -20.52 0.62 -19.42
C LEU A 671 -19.34 1.40 -20.01
N LEU A 672 -19.57 2.20 -21.06
CA LEU A 672 -18.53 3.02 -21.68
C LEU A 672 -17.92 4.02 -20.70
N THR A 673 -18.76 4.73 -19.92
CA THR A 673 -18.29 5.66 -18.89
C THR A 673 -17.48 4.92 -17.81
N ASN A 674 -17.95 3.78 -17.30
CA ASN A 674 -17.22 2.99 -16.30
C ASN A 674 -15.88 2.45 -16.83
N VAL A 675 -15.79 2.06 -18.11
CA VAL A 675 -14.51 1.65 -18.73
C VAL A 675 -13.55 2.83 -18.84
N ILE A 676 -14.02 4.02 -19.22
CA ILE A 676 -13.20 5.25 -19.25
C ILE A 676 -12.71 5.61 -17.85
N VAL A 677 -13.59 5.57 -16.84
CA VAL A 677 -13.26 5.79 -15.42
C VAL A 677 -12.16 4.85 -14.96
N MET A 678 -12.31 3.55 -15.21
CA MET A 678 -11.35 2.52 -14.80
C MET A 678 -10.00 2.69 -15.52
N GLY A 679 -10.03 3.01 -16.81
CA GLY A 679 -8.82 3.32 -17.59
C GLY A 679 -8.05 4.53 -17.06
N LEU A 680 -8.76 5.60 -16.69
CA LEU A 680 -8.17 6.80 -16.07
C LEU A 680 -7.55 6.48 -14.69
N TYR A 681 -8.26 5.71 -13.86
CA TYR A 681 -7.76 5.29 -12.54
C TYR A 681 -6.50 4.43 -12.66
N ILE A 682 -6.52 3.40 -13.50
CA ILE A 682 -5.37 2.51 -13.76
C ILE A 682 -4.18 3.30 -14.33
N TYR A 683 -4.42 4.24 -15.25
CA TYR A 683 -3.37 5.09 -15.82
C TYR A 683 -2.64 5.90 -14.74
N VAL A 684 -3.36 6.54 -13.82
CA VAL A 684 -2.75 7.32 -12.72
C VAL A 684 -2.02 6.41 -11.74
N SER A 685 -2.62 5.27 -11.37
CA SER A 685 -2.05 4.30 -10.44
C SER A 685 -0.75 3.64 -10.97
N TYR A 686 -0.69 3.35 -12.27
CA TYR A 686 0.52 2.84 -12.92
C TYR A 686 1.61 3.91 -13.06
N LYS A 687 1.24 5.14 -13.48
CA LYS A 687 2.19 6.24 -13.73
C LYS A 687 2.83 6.80 -12.45
N LYS A 688 2.14 6.71 -11.30
CA LYS A 688 2.61 7.19 -9.97
C LYS A 688 3.27 8.59 -10.02
N PRO A 689 2.51 9.65 -10.39
CA PRO A 689 3.06 11.00 -10.48
C PRO A 689 3.63 11.46 -9.13
N ASP A 690 4.73 12.24 -9.14
CA ASP A 690 5.52 12.63 -7.94
C ASP A 690 4.76 13.44 -6.86
N VAL A 691 3.51 13.80 -7.14
CA VAL A 691 2.62 14.54 -6.25
C VAL A 691 2.07 13.64 -5.12
N ASN A 692 2.92 13.41 -4.13
CA ASN A 692 2.60 12.67 -2.90
C ASN A 692 1.64 13.45 -1.99
N TRP A 693 0.33 13.33 -2.23
CA TRP A 693 -0.70 13.91 -1.36
C TRP A 693 -1.24 12.91 -0.31
N GLY A 694 -0.60 11.74 -0.20
CA GLY A 694 -1.09 10.59 0.57
C GLY A 694 -2.25 9.92 -0.14
N SER A 695 -1.99 8.88 -0.93
CA SER A 695 -3.11 8.11 -1.51
C SER A 695 -3.68 7.12 -0.50
N SER A 696 -5.00 6.92 -0.54
CA SER A 696 -5.67 5.87 0.26
C SER A 696 -5.15 4.47 -0.08
N THR A 697 -4.66 4.25 -1.31
CA THR A 697 -3.97 3.01 -1.71
C THR A 697 -2.62 2.82 -1.00
N GLN A 698 -1.85 3.89 -0.79
CA GLN A 698 -0.59 3.86 -0.05
C GLN A 698 -0.81 3.63 1.46
N ALA A 699 -1.84 4.26 2.03
CA ALA A 699 -2.23 4.03 3.42
C ALA A 699 -2.68 2.57 3.64
N LEU A 700 -3.48 2.03 2.72
CA LEU A 700 -3.92 0.63 2.76
C LEU A 700 -2.74 -0.34 2.69
N THR A 701 -1.76 -0.14 1.80
CA THR A 701 -0.59 -1.04 1.73
C THR A 701 0.30 -0.95 2.97
N TYR A 702 0.42 0.23 3.60
CA TYR A 702 1.10 0.36 4.90
C TYR A 702 0.34 -0.40 6.01
N HIS A 703 -0.98 -0.21 6.11
CA HIS A 703 -1.82 -0.89 7.10
C HIS A 703 -1.78 -2.43 6.91
N GLN A 704 -1.83 -2.90 5.68
CA GLN A 704 -1.65 -4.32 5.33
C GLN A 704 -0.27 -4.83 5.75
N ALA A 705 0.81 -4.13 5.38
CA ALA A 705 2.17 -4.52 5.75
C ALA A 705 2.38 -4.58 7.27
N LEU A 706 1.85 -3.60 8.01
CA LEU A 706 1.88 -3.60 9.48
C LEU A 706 1.09 -4.77 10.07
N THR A 707 -0.15 -4.98 9.61
CA THR A 707 -1.02 -6.07 10.11
C THR A 707 -0.43 -7.45 9.82
N HIS A 708 0.13 -7.66 8.62
CA HIS A 708 0.80 -8.91 8.27
C HIS A 708 2.11 -9.11 9.07
N THR A 709 2.85 -8.05 9.39
CA THR A 709 4.07 -8.15 10.22
C THR A 709 3.72 -8.45 11.69
N LEU A 710 2.65 -7.85 12.22
CA LEU A 710 2.13 -8.16 13.55
C LEU A 710 1.61 -9.60 13.63
N HIS A 711 0.80 -10.03 12.64
CA HIS A 711 0.35 -11.43 12.56
C HIS A 711 1.53 -12.40 12.46
N LEU A 712 2.58 -12.06 11.71
CA LEU A 712 3.80 -12.88 11.63
C LEU A 712 4.52 -12.97 12.98
N SER A 713 4.49 -11.93 13.82
CA SER A 713 5.09 -11.99 15.17
C SER A 713 4.39 -12.96 16.13
N GLY A 714 3.11 -13.26 15.91
CA GLY A 714 2.38 -14.30 16.65
C GLY A 714 2.65 -15.73 16.21
N VAL A 715 3.55 -15.97 15.25
CA VAL A 715 3.91 -17.31 14.75
C VAL A 715 5.18 -17.80 15.43
N GLU A 716 5.19 -19.08 15.82
CA GLU A 716 6.35 -19.78 16.39
C GLU A 716 7.40 -20.13 15.32
N ASP A 717 8.67 -20.17 15.73
CA ASP A 717 9.78 -20.49 14.83
C ASP A 717 9.83 -21.99 14.55
N HIS A 718 9.74 -22.38 13.28
CA HIS A 718 9.75 -23.78 12.87
C HIS A 718 10.73 -24.00 11.71
N ILE A 719 11.50 -25.09 11.75
CA ILE A 719 12.63 -25.37 10.83
C ILE A 719 12.21 -25.25 9.35
N LYS A 720 11.05 -25.79 8.96
CA LYS A 720 10.52 -25.68 7.57
C LYS A 720 10.27 -24.23 7.12
N ASN A 721 10.00 -23.33 8.06
CA ASN A 721 9.70 -21.92 7.80
C ASN A 721 10.99 -21.08 7.79
N PHE A 722 12.14 -21.64 8.17
CA PHE A 722 13.44 -20.98 8.09
C PHE A 722 13.72 -20.48 6.67
N ARG A 723 14.17 -19.24 6.55
CA ARG A 723 14.68 -18.64 5.31
C ARG A 723 15.97 -17.90 5.65
N PRO A 724 16.99 -17.88 4.77
CA PRO A 724 18.13 -16.99 4.98
C PRO A 724 17.64 -15.53 4.94
N GLN A 725 17.85 -14.81 6.03
CA GLN A 725 17.52 -13.40 6.17
C GLN A 725 18.86 -12.65 6.29
N CYS A 726 19.35 -12.10 5.19
CA CYS A 726 20.75 -11.66 5.09
C CYS A 726 20.91 -10.17 5.41
N LEU A 727 21.76 -9.86 6.40
CA LEU A 727 22.39 -8.55 6.57
C LEU A 727 23.71 -8.56 5.78
N VAL A 728 23.80 -7.76 4.72
CA VAL A 728 24.93 -7.74 3.79
C VAL A 728 25.72 -6.45 3.99
N MET A 729 26.98 -6.55 4.40
CA MET A 729 27.85 -5.38 4.64
C MET A 729 28.45 -4.87 3.33
N THR A 730 27.58 -4.33 2.47
CA THR A 730 27.96 -3.77 1.16
C THR A 730 28.75 -2.48 1.27
N GLY A 731 28.58 -1.72 2.35
CA GLY A 731 28.83 -0.28 2.30
C GLY A 731 27.83 0.37 1.33
N TYR A 732 28.27 1.29 0.49
CA TYR A 732 27.43 1.79 -0.60
C TYR A 732 27.07 0.65 -1.59
N PRO A 733 25.78 0.43 -1.94
CA PRO A 733 25.38 -0.69 -2.79
C PRO A 733 25.99 -0.72 -4.20
N ASN A 734 26.48 0.41 -4.71
CA ASN A 734 27.19 0.50 -5.99
C ASN A 734 28.69 0.15 -5.90
N SER A 735 29.31 0.26 -4.72
CA SER A 735 30.73 -0.05 -4.52
C SER A 735 31.06 -1.54 -4.55
N ARG A 736 30.11 -2.42 -4.18
CA ARG A 736 30.33 -3.88 -4.06
C ARG A 736 29.23 -4.70 -4.77
N PRO A 737 29.03 -4.54 -6.09
CA PRO A 737 27.87 -5.11 -6.79
C PRO A 737 27.89 -6.65 -6.83
N ALA A 738 29.05 -7.31 -6.90
CA ALA A 738 29.12 -8.78 -6.87
C ALA A 738 28.55 -9.39 -5.57
N LEU A 739 28.83 -8.77 -4.42
CA LEU A 739 28.30 -9.20 -3.12
C LEU A 739 26.77 -9.04 -3.09
N LEU A 740 26.27 -7.91 -3.61
CA LEU A 740 24.85 -7.60 -3.74
C LEU A 740 24.14 -8.60 -4.67
N ASP A 741 24.67 -8.83 -5.88
CA ASP A 741 24.06 -9.71 -6.89
C ASP A 741 24.08 -11.19 -6.48
N LEU A 742 25.12 -11.67 -5.78
CA LEU A 742 25.17 -13.05 -5.27
C LEU A 742 24.10 -13.27 -4.18
N VAL A 743 24.03 -12.39 -3.17
CA VAL A 743 23.03 -12.53 -2.09
C VAL A 743 21.62 -12.30 -2.61
N HIS A 744 21.42 -11.33 -3.50
CA HIS A 744 20.14 -11.14 -4.18
C HIS A 744 19.71 -12.43 -4.90
N THR A 745 20.63 -13.15 -5.54
CA THR A 745 20.27 -14.37 -6.29
C THR A 745 19.59 -15.42 -5.42
N PHE A 746 20.15 -15.81 -4.26
CA PHE A 746 19.51 -16.82 -3.41
C PHE A 746 18.32 -16.28 -2.59
N THR A 747 18.37 -15.02 -2.13
CA THR A 747 17.27 -14.40 -1.37
C THR A 747 16.04 -14.00 -2.22
N LYS A 748 16.17 -13.75 -3.53
CA LYS A 748 15.09 -13.25 -4.41
C LYS A 748 13.83 -14.11 -4.32
N ASN A 749 12.76 -13.50 -3.80
CA ASN A 749 11.43 -14.09 -3.53
C ASN A 749 11.44 -15.26 -2.51
N VAL A 750 12.45 -15.39 -1.66
CA VAL A 750 12.61 -16.48 -0.67
C VAL A 750 12.85 -15.96 0.74
N GLY A 751 13.69 -14.94 0.89
CA GLY A 751 14.11 -14.42 2.19
C GLY A 751 14.24 -12.90 2.22
N LEU A 752 14.61 -12.37 3.38
CA LEU A 752 14.87 -10.94 3.60
C LEU A 752 16.31 -10.60 3.19
N MET A 753 16.51 -9.40 2.63
CA MET A 753 17.83 -8.87 2.31
C MET A 753 17.91 -7.42 2.79
N ILE A 754 18.89 -7.13 3.64
CA ILE A 754 19.19 -5.81 4.19
C ILE A 754 20.63 -5.46 3.81
N CYS A 755 20.85 -4.33 3.16
CA CYS A 755 22.16 -3.81 2.80
C CYS A 755 22.62 -2.86 3.91
N GLY A 756 23.55 -3.34 4.73
CA GLY A 756 24.16 -2.60 5.84
C GLY A 756 25.30 -1.71 5.38
N HIS A 757 25.30 -0.47 5.85
CA HIS A 757 26.39 0.48 5.67
C HIS A 757 26.67 1.21 6.99
N VAL A 758 27.90 1.10 7.49
CA VAL A 758 28.40 1.91 8.59
C VAL A 758 29.18 3.07 7.99
N ARG A 759 28.78 4.32 8.28
CA ARG A 759 29.65 5.49 8.09
C ARG A 759 30.43 5.74 9.38
N THR A 760 31.75 5.62 9.30
CA THR A 760 32.68 6.01 10.35
C THR A 760 32.92 7.52 10.34
N GLY A 761 33.05 8.17 11.51
CA GLY A 761 33.37 9.60 11.56
C GLY A 761 33.42 10.21 12.97
N TYR A 762 34.43 11.03 13.22
CA TYR A 762 34.77 11.52 14.56
C TYR A 762 34.14 12.86 14.99
N ARG A 763 33.43 13.60 14.11
CA ARG A 763 32.79 14.88 14.47
C ARG A 763 31.49 15.14 13.71
N ARG A 764 30.43 15.47 14.47
CA ARG A 764 29.12 16.01 14.02
C ARG A 764 28.55 15.33 12.75
N PRO A 765 28.02 14.10 12.85
CA PRO A 765 27.32 13.45 11.75
C PRO A 765 26.25 14.34 11.09
N ASN A 766 26.30 14.46 9.76
CA ASN A 766 25.22 15.10 9.01
C ASN A 766 24.08 14.11 8.75
N PHE A 767 23.20 13.96 9.75
CA PHE A 767 22.01 13.09 9.67
C PHE A 767 21.07 13.43 8.50
N LYS A 768 21.06 14.69 8.03
CA LYS A 768 20.25 15.11 6.88
C LYS A 768 20.76 14.44 5.59
N ASP A 769 22.07 14.38 5.40
CA ASP A 769 22.66 13.71 4.24
C ASP A 769 22.51 12.19 4.35
N LEU A 770 22.59 11.61 5.56
CA LEU A 770 22.34 10.19 5.79
C LEU A 770 20.92 9.78 5.35
N ALA A 771 19.90 10.58 5.68
CA ALA A 771 18.52 10.33 5.25
C ALA A 771 18.32 10.52 3.74
N ASN A 772 18.94 11.56 3.15
CA ASN A 772 18.92 11.79 1.70
C ASN A 772 19.59 10.64 0.93
N ASP A 773 20.74 10.17 1.38
CA ASP A 773 21.45 9.03 0.83
C ASP A 773 20.66 7.74 1.01
N GLN A 774 20.01 7.52 2.17
CA GLN A 774 19.16 6.35 2.36
C GLN A 774 18.02 6.30 1.33
N ALA A 775 17.34 7.43 1.10
CA ALA A 775 16.33 7.53 0.06
C ALA A 775 16.92 7.39 -1.36
N ARG A 776 18.15 7.86 -1.60
CA ARG A 776 18.84 7.75 -2.91
C ARG A 776 19.22 6.30 -3.23
N TYR A 777 19.90 5.61 -2.31
CA TYR A 777 20.35 4.24 -2.52
C TYR A 777 19.19 3.24 -2.51
N GLN A 778 18.12 3.47 -1.73
CA GLN A 778 16.90 2.66 -1.85
C GLN A 778 16.23 2.80 -3.24
N ARG A 779 16.24 4.00 -3.84
CA ARG A 779 15.79 4.22 -5.23
C ARG A 779 16.71 3.54 -6.26
N TRP A 780 18.03 3.55 -6.04
CA TRP A 780 19.00 2.82 -6.88
C TRP A 780 18.78 1.29 -6.83
N LEU A 781 18.56 0.73 -5.64
CA LEU A 781 18.23 -0.70 -5.46
C LEU A 781 16.94 -1.08 -6.20
N LEU A 782 15.89 -0.25 -6.09
CA LEU A 782 14.62 -0.47 -6.78
C LEU A 782 14.74 -0.37 -8.30
N ARG A 783 15.52 0.59 -8.82
CA ARG A 783 15.81 0.74 -10.25
C ARG A 783 16.53 -0.49 -10.83
N ASN A 784 17.39 -1.13 -10.05
CA ASN A 784 18.19 -2.28 -10.46
C ASN A 784 17.48 -3.64 -10.23
N GLU A 785 16.16 -3.66 -9.99
CA GLU A 785 15.35 -4.82 -9.59
C GLU A 785 15.84 -5.60 -8.34
N THR A 786 16.75 -5.03 -7.56
CA THR A 786 17.27 -5.68 -6.35
C THR A 786 16.27 -5.56 -5.21
N LYS A 787 15.76 -6.71 -4.76
CA LYS A 787 14.75 -6.81 -3.69
C LYS A 787 15.41 -6.82 -2.32
N GLY A 788 15.85 -5.65 -1.87
CA GLY A 788 16.42 -5.46 -0.55
C GLY A 788 16.15 -4.07 0.02
N PHE A 789 16.29 -3.96 1.35
CA PHE A 789 16.22 -2.69 2.08
C PHE A 789 17.63 -2.14 2.30
N TYR A 790 17.80 -0.82 2.33
CA TYR A 790 19.07 -0.18 2.66
C TYR A 790 19.00 0.50 4.03
N THR A 791 19.93 0.12 4.91
CA THR A 791 20.05 0.62 6.29
C THR A 791 21.45 1.17 6.52
N ALA A 792 21.55 2.49 6.66
CA ALA A 792 22.81 3.16 6.97
C ALA A 792 22.81 3.62 8.43
N VAL A 793 23.90 3.34 9.13
CA VAL A 793 24.15 3.78 10.52
C VAL A 793 25.41 4.63 10.58
N PHE A 794 25.50 5.45 11.62
CA PHE A 794 26.69 6.21 11.94
C PHE A 794 27.30 5.68 13.24
N ALA A 795 28.61 5.51 13.27
CA ALA A 795 29.38 5.08 14.43
C ALA A 795 30.78 5.69 14.35
N GLU A 796 31.56 5.59 15.42
CA GLU A 796 32.98 5.95 15.36
C GLU A 796 33.75 4.83 14.64
N ASP A 797 33.57 3.59 15.10
CA ASP A 797 34.18 2.39 14.52
C ASP A 797 33.21 1.51 13.71
N LEU A 798 33.78 0.80 12.72
CA LEU A 798 33.08 -0.19 11.91
C LEU A 798 32.46 -1.32 12.76
N ARG A 799 33.17 -1.77 13.81
CA ARG A 799 32.69 -2.81 14.75
C ARG A 799 31.42 -2.35 15.46
N GLN A 800 31.45 -1.21 16.14
CA GLN A 800 30.30 -0.67 16.88
C GLN A 800 29.09 -0.45 15.95
N GLY A 801 29.29 0.12 14.76
CA GLY A 801 28.22 0.26 13.77
C GLY A 801 27.65 -1.07 13.28
N SER A 802 28.46 -2.14 13.19
CA SER A 802 27.96 -3.48 12.87
C SER A 802 27.11 -4.08 14.00
N GLN A 803 27.46 -3.85 15.27
CA GLN A 803 26.70 -4.30 16.43
C GLN A 803 25.30 -3.67 16.45
N TYR A 804 25.20 -2.36 16.15
CA TYR A 804 23.90 -1.69 15.98
C TYR A 804 23.05 -2.34 14.88
N LEU A 805 23.65 -2.72 13.75
CA LEU A 805 22.94 -3.41 12.66
C LEU A 805 22.55 -4.85 13.02
N LEU A 806 23.39 -5.59 13.75
CA LEU A 806 23.10 -6.96 14.19
C LEU A 806 21.94 -7.00 15.20
N GLN A 807 21.90 -6.07 16.16
CA GLN A 807 20.87 -6.03 17.20
C GLN A 807 19.53 -5.42 16.73
N ALA A 808 19.59 -4.31 15.98
CA ALA A 808 18.43 -3.44 15.74
C ALA A 808 17.86 -3.48 14.31
N ALA A 809 18.49 -4.17 13.34
CA ALA A 809 17.93 -4.22 11.98
C ALA A 809 16.67 -5.09 11.89
N GLY A 810 15.67 -4.60 11.14
CA GLY A 810 14.43 -5.32 10.86
C GLY A 810 13.27 -4.99 11.81
N LEU A 811 12.14 -5.71 11.66
CA LEU A 811 10.91 -5.47 12.41
C LEU A 811 10.18 -6.77 12.77
N GLY A 812 9.89 -7.00 14.05
CA GLY A 812 9.24 -8.24 14.52
C GLY A 812 10.06 -9.48 14.14
N ARG A 813 9.46 -10.38 13.35
CA ARG A 813 10.14 -11.56 12.77
C ARG A 813 10.89 -11.28 11.46
N LEU A 814 10.72 -10.09 10.87
CA LEU A 814 11.45 -9.66 9.68
C LEU A 814 12.80 -9.01 10.08
N LYS A 815 13.63 -9.80 10.77
CA LYS A 815 15.02 -9.47 11.16
C LYS A 815 16.02 -10.25 10.31
N PRO A 816 17.29 -9.83 10.22
CA PRO A 816 18.34 -10.68 9.68
C PRO A 816 18.69 -11.82 10.66
N ASN A 817 19.17 -12.94 10.11
CA ASN A 817 19.68 -14.11 10.85
C ASN A 817 21.05 -14.60 10.32
N THR A 818 21.54 -13.99 9.24
CA THR A 818 22.81 -14.32 8.59
C THR A 818 23.55 -13.02 8.25
N LEU A 819 24.77 -12.84 8.78
CA LEU A 819 25.67 -11.77 8.38
C LEU A 819 26.47 -12.20 7.15
N VAL A 820 26.51 -11.34 6.13
CA VAL A 820 27.26 -11.56 4.89
C VAL A 820 28.31 -10.46 4.70
N LEU A 821 29.58 -10.85 4.67
CA LEU A 821 30.74 -10.00 4.52
C LEU A 821 31.44 -10.23 3.18
N GLY A 822 32.12 -9.20 2.68
CA GLY A 822 33.22 -9.39 1.74
C GLY A 822 34.51 -9.74 2.48
N PHE A 823 35.37 -10.55 1.87
CA PHE A 823 36.73 -10.81 2.37
C PHE A 823 37.61 -9.55 2.22
N LYS A 824 38.40 -9.23 3.26
CA LYS A 824 39.33 -8.09 3.26
C LYS A 824 40.65 -8.50 2.57
N ASN A 825 40.80 -8.25 1.27
CA ASN A 825 42.04 -8.56 0.54
C ASN A 825 43.22 -7.66 0.98
N ASP A 826 42.98 -6.41 1.34
CA ASP A 826 43.97 -5.37 1.71
C ASP A 826 44.42 -5.45 3.19
N TRP A 827 44.43 -6.65 3.78
CA TRP A 827 44.69 -6.83 5.21
C TRP A 827 46.17 -6.71 5.62
N ARG A 828 47.10 -6.78 4.66
CA ARG A 828 48.55 -6.64 4.91
C ARG A 828 49.08 -5.23 4.71
N ASP A 829 48.46 -4.48 3.78
CA ASP A 829 48.88 -3.14 3.39
C ASP A 829 48.23 -2.04 4.26
N GLY A 830 47.11 -2.36 4.91
CA GLY A 830 46.38 -1.47 5.81
C GLY A 830 46.75 -1.63 7.28
N ASP A 831 46.27 -0.70 8.10
CA ASP A 831 46.40 -0.74 9.56
C ASP A 831 45.70 -1.96 10.17
N MET A 832 46.42 -2.69 11.03
CA MET A 832 46.02 -3.95 11.64
C MET A 832 44.81 -3.83 12.58
N MET A 833 44.52 -2.63 13.11
CA MET A 833 43.27 -2.37 13.84
C MET A 833 42.02 -2.64 12.97
N ASN A 834 42.13 -2.51 11.65
CA ASN A 834 41.07 -2.86 10.70
C ASN A 834 40.91 -4.37 10.50
N VAL A 835 41.92 -5.17 10.84
CA VAL A 835 41.86 -6.64 10.84
C VAL A 835 41.27 -7.12 12.16
N GLU A 836 41.71 -6.55 13.29
CA GLU A 836 41.13 -6.82 14.61
C GLU A 836 39.63 -6.51 14.62
N THR A 837 39.20 -5.33 14.16
CA THR A 837 37.77 -5.00 14.05
C THR A 837 37.02 -5.91 13.06
N TYR A 838 37.64 -6.36 11.96
CA TYR A 838 37.02 -7.29 11.01
C TYR A 838 36.78 -8.69 11.61
N ILE A 839 37.78 -9.23 12.31
CA ILE A 839 37.66 -10.52 13.03
C ILE A 839 36.69 -10.40 14.21
N SER A 840 36.76 -9.31 14.97
CA SER A 840 35.80 -8.98 16.02
C SER A 840 34.35 -8.93 15.51
N MET A 841 34.07 -8.38 14.31
CA MET A 841 32.72 -8.43 13.72
C MET A 841 32.22 -9.86 13.45
N ILE A 842 33.12 -10.80 13.11
CA ILE A 842 32.76 -12.20 12.89
C ILE A 842 32.44 -12.87 14.23
N HIS A 843 33.22 -12.58 15.28
CA HIS A 843 32.92 -13.07 16.64
C HIS A 843 31.62 -12.49 17.19
N ASP A 844 31.42 -11.17 17.11
CA ASP A 844 30.20 -10.51 17.59
C ASP A 844 28.94 -11.06 16.89
N ALA A 845 29.03 -11.41 15.59
CA ALA A 845 27.94 -12.07 14.87
C ALA A 845 27.63 -13.49 15.39
N PHE A 846 28.66 -14.27 15.72
CA PHE A 846 28.48 -15.58 16.35
C PHE A 846 27.90 -15.44 17.77
N ASP A 847 28.35 -14.46 18.56
CA ASP A 847 27.84 -14.17 19.90
C ASP A 847 26.32 -13.85 19.87
N PHE A 848 25.83 -13.16 18.83
CA PHE A 848 24.38 -12.93 18.59
C PHE A 848 23.64 -14.12 17.93
N GLN A 849 24.27 -15.29 17.79
CA GLN A 849 23.72 -16.49 17.14
C GLN A 849 23.33 -16.30 15.64
N PHE A 850 24.05 -15.44 14.91
CA PHE A 850 23.89 -15.33 13.46
C PHE A 850 24.70 -16.40 12.73
N GLY A 851 24.24 -16.78 11.53
CA GLY A 851 25.12 -17.43 10.55
C GLY A 851 26.12 -16.42 9.98
N ALA A 852 27.37 -16.81 9.77
CA ALA A 852 28.40 -16.00 9.13
C ALA A 852 28.69 -16.50 7.71
N VAL A 853 28.76 -15.58 6.75
CA VAL A 853 29.08 -15.86 5.34
C VAL A 853 30.10 -14.86 4.83
N ILE A 854 31.23 -15.33 4.28
CA ILE A 854 32.29 -14.49 3.72
C ILE A 854 32.51 -14.84 2.25
N LEU A 855 32.35 -13.87 1.35
CA LEU A 855 32.66 -14.01 -0.08
C LEU A 855 34.07 -13.50 -0.37
N ARG A 856 34.91 -14.33 -1.01
CA ARG A 856 36.19 -13.90 -1.61
C ARG A 856 36.18 -14.05 -3.13
N LEU A 857 36.71 -13.04 -3.82
CA LEU A 857 37.02 -13.03 -5.25
C LEU A 857 38.52 -12.73 -5.43
N ARG A 858 39.14 -13.27 -6.48
CA ARG A 858 40.58 -13.10 -6.78
C ARG A 858 40.99 -11.62 -6.83
N GLU A 859 40.35 -10.84 -7.70
CA GLU A 859 40.66 -9.41 -7.91
C GLU A 859 40.00 -8.48 -6.85
N GLY A 860 39.32 -9.04 -5.84
CA GLY A 860 38.62 -8.27 -4.80
C GLY A 860 37.15 -7.95 -5.13
N LEU A 861 36.55 -7.08 -4.31
CA LEU A 861 35.10 -6.79 -4.30
C LEU A 861 34.74 -5.30 -4.39
N ASP A 862 35.70 -4.39 -4.17
CA ASP A 862 35.44 -2.95 -4.07
C ASP A 862 35.81 -2.22 -5.37
N VAL A 863 34.84 -1.48 -5.90
CA VAL A 863 34.91 -0.78 -7.21
C VAL A 863 34.93 0.74 -7.01
N SER A 864 34.98 1.23 -5.75
CA SER A 864 34.72 2.63 -5.39
C SER A 864 35.70 3.66 -5.97
N HIS A 865 36.90 3.26 -6.37
CA HIS A 865 37.91 4.15 -6.97
C HIS A 865 37.64 4.48 -8.45
N ILE A 866 36.75 3.73 -9.12
CA ILE A 866 36.51 3.85 -10.56
C ILE A 866 35.44 4.91 -10.86
N GLN A 867 35.90 6.11 -11.25
CA GLN A 867 34.99 7.20 -11.65
C GLN A 867 34.21 6.87 -12.95
N GLY A 868 32.96 7.32 -13.02
CA GLY A 868 32.06 7.09 -14.17
C GLY A 868 31.26 5.78 -14.13
N GLN A 869 31.35 5.01 -13.05
CA GLN A 869 30.73 3.69 -12.91
C GLN A 869 29.22 3.64 -13.27
N ASP A 870 28.40 4.59 -12.78
CA ASP A 870 26.95 4.63 -13.06
C ASP A 870 26.63 4.81 -14.57
N GLU A 871 27.47 5.52 -15.36
CA GLU A 871 27.29 5.64 -16.81
C GLU A 871 27.78 4.40 -17.56
N LEU A 872 28.88 3.78 -17.11
CA LEU A 872 29.40 2.56 -17.73
C LEU A 872 28.46 1.36 -17.50
N LEU A 873 27.95 1.19 -16.27
CA LEU A 873 26.96 0.15 -15.95
C LEU A 873 25.65 0.35 -16.73
N SER A 874 25.12 1.58 -16.80
CA SER A 874 23.84 1.84 -17.48
C SER A 874 23.92 2.01 -19.00
N SER A 875 25.12 2.11 -19.59
CA SER A 875 25.28 2.16 -21.05
C SER A 875 25.27 0.78 -21.71
N GLN A 876 25.72 -0.28 -21.03
CA GLN A 876 25.56 -1.66 -21.50
C GLN A 876 24.10 -2.16 -21.42
N GLU A 877 23.28 -1.60 -20.53
CA GLU A 877 21.86 -1.98 -20.38
C GLU A 877 20.98 -1.57 -21.59
N LYS A 878 21.45 -0.67 -22.46
CA LYS A 878 20.70 -0.15 -23.63
C LYS A 878 20.63 -1.10 -24.84
N SER A 879 20.42 -2.39 -24.58
CA SER A 879 20.13 -3.42 -25.58
C SER A 879 18.71 -4.03 -25.48
N SER A 880 17.95 -3.72 -24.42
CA SER A 880 16.51 -4.02 -24.30
C SER A 880 15.72 -2.74 -24.08
N GLY A 881 14.62 -2.57 -24.82
CA GLY A 881 14.07 -1.24 -25.11
C GLY A 881 12.95 -0.74 -24.20
N MET A 882 13.19 0.39 -23.52
CA MET A 882 12.19 1.44 -23.28
C MET A 882 12.91 2.80 -23.33
N LYS A 883 12.25 3.87 -23.81
CA LYS A 883 12.82 5.23 -23.85
C LYS A 883 12.20 6.10 -22.75
N ASP A 884 12.90 6.25 -21.63
CA ASP A 884 12.65 7.33 -20.68
C ASP A 884 13.62 8.50 -20.89
N VAL A 885 13.09 9.72 -20.75
CA VAL A 885 13.83 10.97 -20.94
C VAL A 885 14.32 11.47 -19.59
N ILE A 886 15.64 11.37 -19.36
CA ILE A 886 16.28 11.99 -18.21
C ILE A 886 16.51 13.48 -18.53
N VAL A 887 15.86 14.35 -17.76
CA VAL A 887 16.14 15.80 -17.75
C VAL A 887 17.04 16.10 -16.57
N SER A 888 18.25 16.60 -16.83
CA SER A 888 19.11 17.19 -15.81
C SER A 888 18.53 18.53 -15.34
N ILE A 889 18.43 18.73 -14.03
CA ILE A 889 17.95 19.99 -13.46
C ILE A 889 19.17 20.88 -13.19
N ASP A 890 19.44 21.80 -14.10
CA ASP A 890 20.41 22.88 -13.89
C ASP A 890 19.81 23.94 -12.96
N THR A 891 20.22 23.94 -11.68
CA THR A 891 19.90 25.03 -10.74
C THR A 891 20.89 26.18 -10.92
N SER A 892 20.54 27.19 -11.74
CA SER A 892 21.29 28.46 -11.77
C SER A 892 20.37 29.66 -12.07
N LYS A 893 20.56 30.73 -11.27
CA LYS A 893 19.84 32.03 -11.28
C LYS A 893 18.33 31.95 -10.95
N ASP A 894 17.71 32.93 -10.29
CA ASP A 894 18.12 34.32 -10.01
C ASP A 894 18.17 34.66 -8.50
N SER A 895 19.13 35.52 -8.10
CA SER A 895 19.04 36.38 -6.91
C SER A 895 20.16 37.44 -6.91
N ASP A 896 19.91 38.62 -7.47
CA ASP A 896 20.81 39.77 -7.35
C ASP A 896 20.55 40.52 -6.03
N ALA A 897 21.59 40.69 -5.21
CA ALA A 897 21.63 41.62 -4.08
C ALA A 897 23.08 41.98 -3.72
N GLU A 898 23.33 43.25 -3.41
CA GLU A 898 24.63 43.77 -2.96
C GLU A 898 24.87 43.38 -1.47
N SER A 899 26.09 43.34 -0.90
CA SER A 899 27.24 44.21 -1.13
C SER A 899 28.62 43.64 -0.70
N SER A 900 29.68 44.41 -0.99
CA SER A 900 30.94 44.53 -0.22
C SER A 900 31.86 43.30 0.03
N LYS A 901 32.98 43.28 -0.69
CA LYS A 901 34.31 42.69 -0.32
C LYS A 901 34.77 43.20 1.07
N PRO A 902 35.59 42.47 1.87
CA PRO A 902 37.05 42.18 1.62
C PRO A 902 37.47 40.73 1.96
N SER A 903 38.73 40.23 1.80
CA SER A 903 39.93 40.63 1.03
C SER A 903 40.99 39.49 1.03
N SER A 904 41.94 39.56 0.08
CA SER A 904 43.36 39.15 0.19
C SER A 904 43.82 37.68 0.29
N LYS A 905 44.72 37.37 -0.66
CA LYS A 905 45.98 36.58 -0.54
C LYS A 905 45.89 35.05 -0.41
N ALA A 906 46.79 34.26 -1.02
CA ALA A 906 47.79 34.53 -2.08
C ALA A 906 48.44 33.20 -2.53
N THR A 907 49.26 33.27 -3.59
CA THR A 907 50.43 32.41 -3.88
C THR A 907 50.23 30.89 -4.16
N SER A 908 50.96 30.25 -5.09
CA SER A 908 51.68 30.69 -6.32
C SER A 908 52.39 29.49 -7.00
N LEU A 909 52.87 29.72 -8.23
CA LEU A 909 53.96 29.03 -8.95
C LEU A 909 53.64 27.78 -9.81
N GLN A 910 53.91 27.97 -11.12
CA GLN A 910 54.76 27.11 -11.99
C GLN A 910 54.18 25.73 -12.45
N ASN A 911 54.43 25.27 -13.70
CA ASN A 911 55.35 25.74 -14.75
C ASN A 911 54.76 25.71 -16.18
N SER A 912 55.45 26.43 -17.07
CA SER A 912 55.29 26.61 -18.54
C SER A 912 55.57 25.33 -19.37
N PRO A 913 55.45 25.28 -20.74
CA PRO A 913 55.32 26.39 -21.69
C PRO A 913 54.30 26.27 -22.85
N ALA A 914 54.24 27.33 -23.66
CA ALA A 914 53.32 27.55 -24.78
C ALA A 914 53.88 27.07 -26.14
N LEU A 915 53.02 27.11 -27.18
CA LEU A 915 53.46 27.33 -28.57
C LEU A 915 52.39 28.10 -29.39
N GLN A 916 52.79 29.30 -29.82
CA GLN A 916 52.31 30.24 -30.87
C GLN A 916 50.84 30.38 -31.33
N LYS A 917 50.54 31.64 -31.69
CA LYS A 917 49.38 32.14 -32.46
C LYS A 917 49.58 31.84 -33.96
N ASP A 918 48.53 32.00 -34.77
CA ASP A 918 48.41 33.18 -35.66
C ASP A 918 47.02 33.25 -36.34
N ASP A 919 46.34 34.37 -36.06
CA ASP A 919 45.54 35.29 -36.90
C ASP A 919 45.47 34.98 -38.44
N ASP A 920 44.45 35.34 -39.24
CA ASP A 920 43.32 36.29 -39.06
C ASP A 920 42.18 36.14 -40.12
N GLU A 921 41.19 37.06 -40.10
CA GLU A 921 40.25 37.49 -41.18
C GLU A 921 38.93 36.71 -41.51
N GLU A 922 37.97 37.41 -42.16
CA GLU A 922 36.52 37.11 -42.20
C GLU A 922 35.96 36.44 -43.49
N SER A 923 34.76 35.83 -43.40
CA SER A 923 33.58 36.33 -44.15
C SER A 923 32.22 35.66 -43.85
N LYS A 924 31.20 36.51 -43.65
CA LYS A 924 29.74 36.41 -43.94
C LYS A 924 29.03 35.04 -43.95
N ALA A 925 28.05 34.89 -43.04
CA ALA A 925 26.99 33.86 -43.06
C ALA A 925 25.82 34.25 -44.01
N PRO A 926 24.82 33.35 -44.29
CA PRO A 926 23.75 33.13 -43.30
C PRO A 926 23.14 31.71 -43.20
N THR A 927 22.59 31.41 -42.01
CA THR A 927 21.42 30.52 -41.73
C THR A 927 21.28 29.14 -42.41
N GLN A 928 21.60 28.05 -41.69
CA GLN A 928 20.61 27.23 -40.94
C GLN A 928 21.31 26.18 -40.05
N PRO A 929 20.65 25.65 -38.99
CA PRO A 929 21.35 24.92 -37.92
C PRO A 929 21.50 23.41 -38.20
N LEU A 930 22.74 22.93 -38.34
CA LEU A 930 23.08 21.50 -38.33
C LEU A 930 23.84 21.09 -37.06
N LEU A 931 23.20 20.23 -36.27
CA LEU A 931 23.72 19.32 -35.24
C LEU A 931 25.23 19.42 -34.92
N LYS A 932 25.61 20.31 -34.01
CA LYS A 932 26.87 20.15 -33.27
C LYS A 932 26.72 19.07 -32.21
N LYS A 933 27.28 17.91 -32.51
CA LYS A 933 27.53 16.81 -31.57
C LYS A 933 28.77 17.15 -30.77
N ASP A 934 28.60 17.80 -29.61
CA ASP A 934 29.74 18.18 -28.79
C ASP A 934 30.54 16.97 -28.29
N LYS A 935 31.84 17.20 -28.12
CA LYS A 935 32.83 16.13 -27.97
C LYS A 935 32.74 15.50 -26.59
N LYS A 936 32.61 14.16 -26.54
CA LYS A 936 33.08 13.40 -25.37
C LYS A 936 34.54 13.78 -25.11
N SER A 937 34.88 14.05 -23.85
CA SER A 937 36.25 13.91 -23.39
C SER A 937 36.74 12.48 -23.64
N PRO A 938 38.01 12.27 -24.01
CA PRO A 938 38.55 10.91 -24.09
C PRO A 938 38.60 10.33 -22.67
N SER A 939 37.84 9.27 -22.42
CA SER A 939 38.09 8.40 -21.29
C SER A 939 39.51 7.84 -21.41
N MET A 940 40.35 8.01 -20.39
CA MET A 940 41.60 7.25 -20.32
C MET A 940 41.26 5.75 -20.41
N PRO A 941 42.08 4.93 -21.08
CA PRO A 941 41.93 3.49 -20.97
C PRO A 941 42.10 3.08 -19.51
N LEU A 942 41.13 2.33 -18.97
CA LEU A 942 41.21 1.75 -17.63
C LEU A 942 42.44 0.84 -17.51
N ASN A 943 43.00 0.74 -16.30
CA ASN A 943 44.07 -0.22 -16.05
C ASN A 943 43.54 -1.65 -16.24
N VAL A 944 44.40 -2.58 -16.64
CA VAL A 944 44.02 -3.98 -16.88
C VAL A 944 43.49 -4.64 -15.60
N SER A 945 44.00 -4.24 -14.43
CA SER A 945 43.46 -4.64 -13.12
C SER A 945 42.03 -4.13 -12.91
N ASP A 946 41.77 -2.86 -13.18
CA ASP A 946 40.46 -2.22 -12.98
C ASP A 946 39.41 -2.79 -13.93
N GLN A 947 39.80 -3.13 -15.17
CA GLN A 947 38.92 -3.81 -16.10
C GLN A 947 38.56 -5.23 -15.62
N ARG A 948 39.53 -6.03 -15.16
CA ARG A 948 39.25 -7.37 -14.61
C ARG A 948 38.40 -7.31 -13.34
N LEU A 949 38.65 -6.32 -12.48
CA LEU A 949 37.86 -6.06 -11.28
C LEU A 949 36.41 -5.69 -11.64
N LEU A 950 36.19 -4.85 -12.66
CA LEU A 950 34.86 -4.55 -13.19
C LEU A 950 34.16 -5.82 -13.75
N GLU A 951 34.86 -6.62 -14.55
CA GLU A 951 34.32 -7.86 -15.13
C GLU A 951 33.97 -8.88 -14.04
N ALA A 952 34.84 -9.09 -13.05
CA ALA A 952 34.60 -9.91 -11.87
C ALA A 952 33.45 -9.37 -11.01
N SER A 953 33.29 -8.05 -10.92
CA SER A 953 32.18 -7.42 -10.18
C SER A 953 30.80 -7.71 -10.78
N GLN A 954 30.75 -8.01 -12.10
CA GLN A 954 29.51 -8.30 -12.83
C GLN A 954 29.20 -9.80 -13.00
N GLN A 955 30.13 -10.70 -12.68
CA GLN A 955 30.04 -12.13 -13.06
C GLN A 955 28.71 -12.81 -12.66
N PHE A 956 28.16 -12.46 -11.49
CA PHE A 956 26.91 -13.03 -10.96
C PHE A 956 25.62 -12.43 -11.57
N ARG A 957 25.73 -11.40 -12.43
CA ARG A 957 24.62 -10.91 -13.25
C ARG A 957 24.34 -11.81 -14.45
N GLN A 958 25.40 -12.39 -15.01
CA GLN A 958 25.35 -13.22 -16.21
C GLN A 958 24.80 -14.62 -15.89
N LYS A 959 24.25 -15.31 -16.89
CA LYS A 959 23.82 -16.71 -16.73
C LYS A 959 25.08 -17.58 -16.65
N GLN A 960 25.19 -18.39 -15.60
CA GLN A 960 26.27 -19.35 -15.47
C GLN A 960 26.05 -20.50 -16.46
N GLY A 961 27.15 -21.02 -17.02
CA GLY A 961 27.11 -22.13 -17.96
C GLY A 961 26.88 -23.49 -17.30
N LYS A 962 26.96 -24.55 -18.12
CA LYS A 962 27.02 -25.94 -17.63
C LYS A 962 28.34 -26.16 -16.89
N SER A 963 28.33 -25.97 -15.59
CA SER A 963 29.50 -26.05 -14.70
C SER A 963 29.09 -26.65 -13.33
N THR A 964 30.02 -26.71 -12.37
CA THR A 964 29.75 -27.21 -11.02
C THR A 964 29.75 -26.11 -9.96
N VAL A 965 28.95 -26.36 -8.92
CA VAL A 965 29.01 -25.68 -7.62
C VAL A 965 29.51 -26.72 -6.62
N ASP A 966 30.65 -26.47 -6.01
CA ASP A 966 31.36 -27.46 -5.20
C ASP A 966 31.17 -27.15 -3.71
N VAL A 967 30.57 -28.09 -2.97
CA VAL A 967 30.16 -27.89 -1.57
C VAL A 967 31.04 -28.72 -0.65
N TRP A 968 31.93 -28.04 0.07
CA TRP A 968 32.91 -28.62 1.00
C TRP A 968 32.35 -28.62 2.42
N TRP A 969 31.55 -29.65 2.73
CA TRP A 969 30.87 -29.80 4.02
C TRP A 969 31.76 -30.58 5.00
N LEU A 970 32.61 -29.84 5.72
CA LEU A 970 33.65 -30.41 6.59
C LEU A 970 33.25 -30.44 8.09
N PHE A 971 32.23 -29.67 8.48
CA PHE A 971 31.75 -29.50 9.85
C PHE A 971 30.22 -29.32 9.85
N ASP A 972 29.51 -29.83 10.86
CA ASP A 972 28.05 -29.67 10.95
C ASP A 972 27.67 -28.26 11.43
N ASP A 973 27.33 -27.41 10.46
CA ASP A 973 26.92 -26.02 10.63
C ASP A 973 25.39 -25.84 10.77
N GLY A 974 24.64 -26.93 10.97
CA GLY A 974 23.17 -26.91 10.95
C GLY A 974 22.56 -27.03 9.55
N GLY A 975 23.39 -27.07 8.49
CA GLY A 975 22.99 -27.30 7.10
C GLY A 975 22.90 -26.06 6.21
N LEU A 976 23.35 -24.88 6.68
CA LEU A 976 23.31 -23.64 5.90
C LEU A 976 24.23 -23.71 4.66
N THR A 977 25.39 -24.35 4.81
CA THR A 977 26.32 -24.73 3.74
C THR A 977 25.66 -25.49 2.58
N LEU A 978 24.64 -26.32 2.83
CA LEU A 978 23.88 -27.04 1.80
C LEU A 978 22.68 -26.22 1.26
N LEU A 979 22.02 -25.48 2.13
CA LEU A 979 20.83 -24.68 1.79
C LEU A 979 21.14 -23.57 0.78
N ILE A 980 22.31 -22.91 0.88
CA ILE A 980 22.68 -21.82 -0.04
C ILE A 980 22.88 -22.32 -1.49
N PRO A 981 23.71 -23.35 -1.78
CA PRO A 981 23.81 -23.98 -3.11
C PRO A 981 22.46 -24.44 -3.70
N TYR A 982 21.59 -25.02 -2.87
CA TYR A 982 20.25 -25.44 -3.28
C TYR A 982 19.37 -24.23 -3.66
N LEU A 983 19.40 -23.15 -2.87
CA LEU A 983 18.65 -21.93 -3.19
C LEU A 983 19.22 -21.17 -4.40
N LEU A 984 20.52 -21.32 -4.72
CA LEU A 984 21.12 -20.77 -5.94
C LEU A 984 20.68 -21.53 -7.20
N THR A 985 20.85 -22.85 -7.23
CA THR A 985 20.55 -23.72 -8.38
C THR A 985 19.07 -23.69 -8.78
N ASN A 986 18.16 -23.47 -7.83
CA ASN A 986 16.73 -23.20 -8.07
C ASN A 986 16.43 -21.88 -8.86
N LYS A 987 17.43 -21.08 -9.24
CA LYS A 987 17.26 -19.81 -9.98
C LYS A 987 17.75 -19.94 -11.43
N LYS A 988 17.07 -19.26 -12.36
CA LYS A 988 17.38 -19.25 -13.81
C LYS A 988 18.83 -18.88 -14.19
N ARG A 989 19.60 -18.22 -13.29
CA ARG A 989 21.03 -17.92 -13.51
C ARG A 989 21.96 -19.13 -13.28
N TRP A 990 21.54 -20.12 -12.51
CA TRP A 990 22.34 -21.27 -12.05
C TRP A 990 21.67 -22.64 -12.32
N SER A 991 20.54 -22.66 -13.02
CA SER A 991 19.74 -23.87 -13.33
C SER A 991 20.49 -24.97 -14.09
N ASP A 992 21.59 -24.59 -14.76
CA ASP A 992 22.39 -25.48 -15.60
C ASP A 992 23.62 -26.01 -14.84
N CYS A 993 23.82 -25.56 -13.60
CA CYS A 993 24.95 -25.90 -12.75
C CYS A 993 24.62 -27.12 -11.87
N LYS A 994 25.59 -28.02 -11.69
CA LYS A 994 25.42 -29.23 -10.87
C LYS A 994 26.13 -29.11 -9.53
N ILE A 995 25.51 -29.61 -8.46
CA ILE A 995 26.12 -29.65 -7.13
C ILE A 995 27.05 -30.87 -7.03
N ARG A 996 28.31 -30.66 -6.63
CA ARG A 996 29.24 -31.72 -6.17
C ARG A 996 29.44 -31.56 -4.67
N VAL A 997 29.44 -32.65 -3.89
CA VAL A 997 29.58 -32.58 -2.43
C VAL A 997 30.87 -33.26 -2.00
N PHE A 998 31.74 -32.53 -1.31
CA PHE A 998 33.00 -32.99 -0.75
C PHE A 998 32.87 -33.05 0.77
N ILE A 999 33.16 -34.21 1.37
CA ILE A 999 33.08 -34.41 2.82
C ILE A 999 34.39 -34.99 3.37
N GLY A 1000 34.73 -34.63 4.61
CA GLY A 1000 35.85 -35.26 5.33
C GLY A 1000 35.41 -36.59 5.95
N GLY A 1001 36.08 -37.69 5.60
CA GLY A 1001 35.77 -39.04 6.11
C GLY A 1001 36.97 -39.75 6.73
N LYS A 1002 36.77 -40.98 7.18
CA LYS A 1002 37.88 -41.85 7.62
C LYS A 1002 38.32 -42.73 6.45
N ILE A 1003 39.62 -42.78 6.16
CA ILE A 1003 40.16 -43.53 5.01
C ILE A 1003 39.78 -45.02 5.02
N ASN A 1004 39.56 -45.61 6.21
CA ASN A 1004 39.08 -46.98 6.40
C ASN A 1004 37.55 -47.18 6.21
N ARG A 1005 36.78 -46.13 5.94
CA ARG A 1005 35.30 -46.15 5.87
C ARG A 1005 34.66 -45.33 4.74
N ILE A 1006 35.46 -44.77 3.82
CA ILE A 1006 35.08 -43.97 2.63
C ILE A 1006 33.72 -44.39 2.03
N ASP A 1007 33.54 -45.66 1.71
CA ASP A 1007 32.33 -46.18 1.05
C ASP A 1007 31.07 -46.21 1.92
N HIS A 1008 31.23 -46.32 3.24
CA HIS A 1008 30.12 -46.23 4.19
C HIS A 1008 29.70 -44.77 4.35
N ASP A 1009 30.67 -43.89 4.60
CA ASP A 1009 30.48 -42.45 4.79
C ASP A 1009 29.80 -41.82 3.54
N ARG A 1010 30.23 -42.24 2.33
CA ARG A 1010 29.63 -41.86 1.04
C ARG A 1010 28.16 -42.26 0.91
N ARG A 1011 27.80 -43.49 1.28
CA ARG A 1011 26.40 -43.98 1.22
C ARG A 1011 25.51 -43.34 2.27
N ALA A 1012 26.03 -43.09 3.47
CA ALA A 1012 25.33 -42.35 4.51
C ALA A 1012 25.00 -40.92 4.04
N MET A 1013 25.95 -40.22 3.42
CA MET A 1013 25.75 -38.89 2.87
C MET A 1013 24.75 -38.87 1.70
N ALA A 1014 24.84 -39.82 0.76
CA ALA A 1014 23.85 -39.97 -0.31
C ALA A 1014 22.42 -40.18 0.23
N THR A 1015 22.28 -40.96 1.31
CA THR A 1015 21.00 -41.19 2.01
C THR A 1015 20.49 -39.93 2.70
N LEU A 1016 21.37 -39.08 3.23
CA LEU A 1016 21.01 -37.81 3.87
C LEU A 1016 20.55 -36.77 2.84
N LEU A 1017 21.30 -36.58 1.75
CA LEU A 1017 20.97 -35.61 0.69
C LEU A 1017 19.67 -35.98 -0.06
N SER A 1018 19.43 -37.27 -0.32
CA SER A 1018 18.18 -37.73 -0.91
C SER A 1018 16.98 -37.53 0.02
N LYS A 1019 17.14 -37.69 1.34
CA LYS A 1019 16.10 -37.33 2.33
C LYS A 1019 15.81 -35.83 2.37
N PHE A 1020 16.83 -34.97 2.19
CA PHE A 1020 16.64 -33.52 2.03
C PHE A 1020 16.14 -33.11 0.62
N ARG A 1021 16.03 -34.05 -0.33
CA ARG A 1021 15.66 -33.79 -1.74
C ARG A 1021 16.56 -32.77 -2.43
N ILE A 1022 17.86 -32.82 -2.13
CA ILE A 1022 18.88 -32.01 -2.80
C ILE A 1022 19.52 -32.89 -3.88
N ASP A 1023 19.29 -32.54 -5.14
CA ASP A 1023 19.92 -33.22 -6.28
C ASP A 1023 21.42 -32.90 -6.33
N PHE A 1024 22.25 -33.94 -6.28
CA PHE A 1024 23.70 -33.88 -6.40
C PHE A 1024 24.17 -34.71 -7.60
N SER A 1025 25.34 -34.36 -8.13
CA SER A 1025 25.95 -35.06 -9.27
C SER A 1025 27.03 -36.05 -8.87
N ASP A 1026 27.74 -35.81 -7.76
CA ASP A 1026 28.75 -36.70 -7.20
C ASP A 1026 28.98 -36.41 -5.70
N ILE A 1027 29.52 -37.39 -4.97
CA ILE A 1027 29.91 -37.27 -3.55
C ILE A 1027 31.32 -37.84 -3.36
N THR A 1028 32.28 -36.96 -3.11
CA THR A 1028 33.68 -37.29 -2.86
C THR A 1028 33.97 -37.29 -1.36
N VAL A 1029 34.61 -38.36 -0.86
CA VAL A 1029 35.01 -38.49 0.55
C VAL A 1029 36.52 -38.40 0.67
N LEU A 1030 37.00 -37.36 1.32
CA LEU A 1030 38.41 -37.03 1.47
C LEU A 1030 38.96 -37.67 2.75
N GLY A 1031 39.96 -38.54 2.63
CA GLY A 1031 40.55 -39.31 3.74
C GLY A 1031 41.91 -38.79 4.23
N ASP A 1032 42.47 -37.81 3.52
CA ASP A 1032 43.87 -37.38 3.58
C ASP A 1032 44.04 -35.90 4.00
N ILE A 1033 42.96 -35.24 4.41
CA ILE A 1033 42.92 -33.86 4.95
C ILE A 1033 43.97 -33.62 6.06
N ASN A 1034 44.36 -34.66 6.78
CA ASN A 1034 45.30 -34.61 7.91
C ASN A 1034 46.73 -35.08 7.55
N THR A 1035 47.06 -35.33 6.28
CA THR A 1035 48.46 -35.55 5.87
C THR A 1035 49.26 -34.26 6.00
N LYS A 1036 50.58 -34.36 6.21
CA LYS A 1036 51.45 -33.18 6.23
C LYS A 1036 51.41 -32.47 4.85
N PRO A 1037 51.20 -31.14 4.79
CA PRO A 1037 51.25 -30.39 3.54
C PRO A 1037 52.66 -30.35 2.94
N LYS A 1038 52.77 -29.87 1.69
CA LYS A 1038 54.06 -29.67 1.01
C LYS A 1038 54.90 -28.62 1.73
N LYS A 1039 56.21 -28.85 1.84
CA LYS A 1039 57.14 -27.93 2.50
C LYS A 1039 57.08 -26.50 1.94
N GLU A 1040 56.96 -26.37 0.62
CA GLU A 1040 56.86 -25.09 -0.10
C GLU A 1040 55.68 -24.22 0.37
N HIS A 1041 54.53 -24.83 0.68
CA HIS A 1041 53.36 -24.11 1.18
C HIS A 1041 53.42 -23.85 2.69
N VAL A 1042 54.27 -24.58 3.44
CA VAL A 1042 54.57 -24.30 4.84
C VAL A 1042 55.54 -23.12 4.96
N THR A 1043 56.64 -23.10 4.19
CA THR A 1043 57.56 -21.96 4.19
C THR A 1043 56.89 -20.67 3.73
N ALA A 1044 56.05 -20.74 2.68
CA ALA A 1044 55.24 -19.60 2.23
C ALA A 1044 54.12 -19.18 3.21
N PHE A 1045 53.85 -19.98 4.26
CA PHE A 1045 53.01 -19.56 5.39
C PHE A 1045 53.84 -18.93 6.51
N GLU A 1046 54.99 -19.52 6.86
CA GLU A 1046 55.91 -19.00 7.87
C GLU A 1046 56.40 -17.58 7.46
N GLU A 1047 56.76 -17.38 6.20
CA GLU A 1047 57.07 -16.07 5.58
C GLU A 1047 55.90 -15.06 5.64
N MET A 1048 54.65 -15.53 5.69
CA MET A 1048 53.45 -14.68 5.72
C MET A 1048 53.17 -14.11 7.12
N ILE A 1049 53.53 -14.86 8.17
CA ILE A 1049 53.19 -14.51 9.56
C ILE A 1049 54.34 -13.85 10.33
N GLU A 1050 55.59 -14.01 9.91
CA GLU A 1050 56.77 -13.46 10.61
C GLU A 1050 56.68 -11.94 10.91
N PRO A 1051 56.10 -11.05 10.05
CA PRO A 1051 55.91 -9.63 10.39
C PRO A 1051 54.92 -9.35 11.53
N TYR A 1052 54.08 -10.33 11.88
CA TYR A 1052 53.02 -10.22 12.89
C TYR A 1052 53.32 -11.04 14.15
N ARG A 1053 54.47 -11.72 14.19
CA ARG A 1053 54.90 -12.62 15.27
C ARG A 1053 55.51 -11.84 16.43
N LEU A 1054 55.13 -12.21 17.66
CA LEU A 1054 55.76 -11.76 18.91
C LEU A 1054 56.58 -12.92 19.47
N LYS A 1055 57.91 -12.73 19.54
CA LYS A 1055 58.85 -13.74 20.05
C LYS A 1055 58.91 -13.63 21.56
N GLU A 1056 57.99 -14.31 22.24
CA GLU A 1056 57.90 -14.32 23.71
C GLU A 1056 59.21 -14.83 24.35
N ASP A 1057 59.87 -15.82 23.75
CA ASP A 1057 61.17 -16.37 24.22
C ASP A 1057 62.36 -15.39 24.10
N ASP A 1058 62.28 -14.36 23.25
CA ASP A 1058 63.35 -13.36 23.03
C ASP A 1058 63.19 -12.10 23.93
N MET A 1059 62.17 -12.04 24.81
CA MET A 1059 61.79 -10.83 25.56
C MET A 1059 61.52 -11.09 27.06
N ASP A 1060 61.65 -10.04 27.88
CA ASP A 1060 61.23 -10.09 29.29
C ASP A 1060 59.70 -10.28 29.41
N GLN A 1061 59.27 -11.15 30.33
CA GLN A 1061 57.86 -11.50 30.59
C GLN A 1061 56.95 -10.26 30.70
N ASP A 1062 57.32 -9.30 31.56
CA ASP A 1062 56.62 -8.03 31.77
C ASP A 1062 56.45 -7.19 30.49
N VAL A 1063 57.38 -7.31 29.54
CA VAL A 1063 57.38 -6.57 28.28
C VAL A 1063 56.53 -7.31 27.25
N ALA A 1064 56.61 -8.64 27.18
CA ALA A 1064 55.75 -9.47 26.36
C ALA A 1064 54.27 -9.29 26.73
N GLU A 1065 53.91 -9.31 28.02
CA GLU A 1065 52.53 -9.10 28.49
C GLU A 1065 52.02 -7.68 28.21
N ARG A 1066 52.86 -6.65 28.33
CA ARG A 1066 52.49 -5.27 27.94
C ARG A 1066 52.24 -5.16 26.44
N LEU A 1067 53.11 -5.74 25.62
CA LEU A 1067 52.96 -5.75 24.16
C LEU A 1067 51.70 -6.51 23.72
N LYS A 1068 51.42 -7.65 24.34
CA LYS A 1068 50.20 -8.47 24.14
C LYS A 1068 48.92 -7.70 24.48
N ASN A 1069 48.95 -6.89 25.54
CA ASN A 1069 47.84 -6.02 25.92
C ASN A 1069 47.68 -4.77 25.03
N SER A 1070 48.75 -4.27 24.41
CA SER A 1070 48.68 -3.12 23.48
C SER A 1070 48.45 -3.49 22.01
N GLU A 1071 48.89 -4.67 21.58
CA GLU A 1071 48.79 -5.18 20.21
C GLU A 1071 48.25 -6.63 20.20
N PRO A 1072 46.97 -6.85 20.59
CA PRO A 1072 46.38 -8.19 20.71
C PRO A 1072 46.30 -8.98 19.40
N TRP A 1073 46.53 -8.33 18.25
CA TRP A 1073 46.65 -8.94 16.93
C TRP A 1073 48.01 -9.59 16.66
N ARG A 1074 49.01 -9.49 17.56
CA ARG A 1074 50.29 -10.21 17.40
C ARG A 1074 50.09 -11.71 17.61
N ILE A 1075 50.92 -12.53 16.95
CA ILE A 1075 50.86 -13.99 17.02
C ILE A 1075 51.96 -14.46 17.97
N THR A 1076 51.59 -15.13 19.05
CA THR A 1076 52.56 -15.67 20.02
C THR A 1076 53.12 -17.02 19.55
N ASP A 1077 54.34 -17.35 19.98
CA ASP A 1077 54.97 -18.64 19.64
C ASP A 1077 54.22 -19.83 20.26
N ASN A 1078 53.68 -19.65 21.47
CA ASN A 1078 52.84 -20.62 22.16
C ASN A 1078 51.56 -20.95 21.36
N GLU A 1079 50.85 -19.93 20.85
CA GLU A 1079 49.70 -20.16 19.94
C GLU A 1079 50.12 -20.89 18.66
N LEU A 1080 51.26 -20.52 18.07
CA LEU A 1080 51.71 -21.10 16.81
C LEU A 1080 52.07 -22.60 16.96
N GLU A 1081 52.65 -23.01 18.08
CA GLU A 1081 52.87 -24.42 18.41
C GLU A 1081 51.55 -25.14 18.74
N LEU A 1082 50.72 -24.58 19.62
CA LEU A 1082 49.43 -25.17 20.04
C LEU A 1082 48.52 -25.47 18.84
N TYR A 1083 48.43 -24.55 17.88
CA TYR A 1083 47.59 -24.70 16.70
C TYR A 1083 48.33 -25.23 15.46
N ARG A 1084 49.60 -25.65 15.56
CA ARG A 1084 50.42 -26.12 14.42
C ARG A 1084 49.73 -27.19 13.57
N ALA A 1085 49.00 -28.11 14.20
CA ALA A 1085 48.22 -29.14 13.49
C ALA A 1085 47.02 -28.55 12.71
N LYS A 1086 46.36 -27.53 13.26
CA LYS A 1086 45.23 -26.81 12.61
C LYS A 1086 45.74 -25.97 11.43
N THR A 1087 46.86 -25.25 11.60
CA THR A 1087 47.56 -24.54 10.53
C THR A 1087 47.91 -25.48 9.36
N ASN A 1088 48.58 -26.60 9.63
CA ASN A 1088 48.92 -27.61 8.62
C ASN A 1088 47.69 -28.13 7.86
N ARG A 1089 46.55 -28.31 8.56
CA ARG A 1089 45.28 -28.71 7.94
C ARG A 1089 44.69 -27.64 7.01
N GLN A 1090 44.79 -26.34 7.33
CA GLN A 1090 44.32 -25.30 6.40
C GLN A 1090 45.17 -25.23 5.13
N ILE A 1091 46.49 -25.39 5.26
CA ILE A 1091 47.40 -25.49 4.11
C ILE A 1091 47.04 -26.71 3.24
N ARG A 1092 46.89 -27.90 3.84
CA ARG A 1092 46.50 -29.13 3.11
C ARG A 1092 45.10 -29.04 2.48
N LEU A 1093 44.17 -28.30 3.09
CA LEU A 1093 42.85 -28.05 2.50
C LEU A 1093 42.94 -27.16 1.25
N ASN A 1094 43.80 -26.14 1.21
CA ASN A 1094 44.00 -25.37 -0.04
C ASN A 1094 44.60 -26.24 -1.16
N GLU A 1095 45.59 -27.09 -0.85
CA GLU A 1095 46.14 -28.05 -1.83
C GLU A 1095 45.02 -28.90 -2.48
N LEU A 1096 44.10 -29.43 -1.66
CA LEU A 1096 42.97 -30.25 -2.12
C LEU A 1096 41.86 -29.44 -2.84
N LEU A 1097 41.64 -28.19 -2.44
CA LEU A 1097 40.71 -27.27 -3.12
C LEU A 1097 41.20 -26.94 -4.54
N GLN A 1098 42.50 -26.70 -4.70
CA GLN A 1098 43.13 -26.46 -6.01
C GLN A 1098 43.10 -27.71 -6.89
N GLU A 1099 43.33 -28.90 -6.30
CA GLU A 1099 43.30 -30.18 -7.01
C GLU A 1099 41.90 -30.53 -7.56
N HIS A 1100 40.83 -30.36 -6.78
CA HIS A 1100 39.48 -30.81 -7.16
C HIS A 1100 38.53 -29.72 -7.67
N SER A 1101 38.71 -28.46 -7.26
CA SER A 1101 37.71 -27.39 -7.42
C SER A 1101 38.18 -26.20 -8.27
N SER A 1102 39.38 -26.27 -8.86
CA SER A 1102 40.00 -25.19 -9.66
C SER A 1102 39.22 -24.76 -10.91
N THR A 1103 38.23 -25.54 -11.34
CA THR A 1103 37.35 -25.26 -12.50
C THR A 1103 35.89 -24.95 -12.13
N ALA A 1104 35.56 -24.88 -10.83
CA ALA A 1104 34.19 -24.60 -10.37
C ALA A 1104 33.79 -23.13 -10.56
N ASN A 1105 32.50 -22.86 -10.78
CA ASN A 1105 31.97 -21.48 -10.85
C ASN A 1105 31.74 -20.86 -9.46
N LEU A 1106 31.54 -21.70 -8.44
CA LEU A 1106 31.42 -21.29 -7.04
C LEU A 1106 31.83 -22.44 -6.13
N ILE A 1107 32.69 -22.16 -5.16
CA ILE A 1107 33.02 -23.07 -4.06
C ILE A 1107 32.26 -22.59 -2.81
N VAL A 1108 31.55 -23.48 -2.12
CA VAL A 1108 30.88 -23.19 -0.84
C VAL A 1108 31.49 -24.09 0.22
N MET A 1109 32.10 -23.53 1.26
CA MET A 1109 32.92 -24.28 2.21
C MET A 1109 32.57 -23.94 3.65
N SER A 1110 32.59 -24.94 4.55
CA SER A 1110 32.49 -24.70 5.99
C SER A 1110 33.62 -23.79 6.49
N LEU A 1111 33.30 -22.57 6.95
CA LEU A 1111 34.25 -21.63 7.56
C LEU A 1111 34.86 -22.26 8.83
N PRO A 1112 36.20 -22.31 8.98
CA PRO A 1112 36.84 -22.84 10.19
C PRO A 1112 36.69 -21.83 11.35
N LEU A 1113 36.17 -22.28 12.49
CA LEU A 1113 36.02 -21.41 13.67
C LEU A 1113 37.36 -21.22 14.40
N ALA A 1114 37.64 -19.98 14.82
CA ALA A 1114 38.64 -19.64 15.84
C ALA A 1114 37.92 -19.30 17.16
N ARG A 1115 38.55 -19.55 18.30
CA ARG A 1115 38.03 -19.12 19.61
C ARG A 1115 38.55 -17.72 19.91
N LYS A 1116 37.63 -16.83 20.29
CA LYS A 1116 37.90 -15.45 20.76
C LYS A 1116 38.91 -15.51 21.92
N GLY A 1117 39.90 -14.61 21.95
CA GLY A 1117 40.95 -14.54 22.98
C GLY A 1117 41.99 -15.68 22.97
N ALA A 1118 41.62 -16.89 22.54
CA ALA A 1118 42.50 -18.05 22.47
C ALA A 1118 43.17 -18.26 21.10
N VAL A 1119 42.92 -17.38 20.12
CA VAL A 1119 43.57 -17.30 18.81
C VAL A 1119 43.66 -15.82 18.41
N SER A 1120 44.86 -15.34 18.13
CA SER A 1120 45.12 -13.99 17.61
C SER A 1120 44.45 -13.73 16.27
N SER A 1121 43.90 -12.52 16.09
CA SER A 1121 43.20 -12.11 14.87
C SER A 1121 44.05 -12.19 13.61
N ALA A 1122 45.36 -11.92 13.68
CA ALA A 1122 46.25 -12.07 12.53
C ALA A 1122 46.47 -13.55 12.16
N LEU A 1123 46.58 -14.45 13.14
CA LEU A 1123 46.70 -15.89 12.89
C LEU A 1123 45.42 -16.45 12.25
N TYR A 1124 44.24 -16.03 12.74
CA TYR A 1124 42.98 -16.43 12.14
C TYR A 1124 42.79 -15.86 10.72
N MET A 1125 43.11 -14.58 10.49
CA MET A 1125 43.06 -13.99 9.15
C MET A 1125 44.04 -14.68 8.18
N ALA A 1126 45.24 -15.04 8.65
CA ALA A 1126 46.22 -15.80 7.87
C ALA A 1126 45.71 -17.21 7.52
N TRP A 1127 44.98 -17.91 8.41
CA TRP A 1127 44.30 -19.16 8.05
C TRP A 1127 43.25 -18.98 6.94
N LEU A 1128 42.43 -17.93 7.01
CA LEU A 1128 41.41 -17.66 5.99
C LEU A 1128 42.02 -17.25 4.65
N GLU A 1129 43.09 -16.45 4.68
CA GLU A 1129 43.91 -16.08 3.52
C GLU A 1129 44.45 -17.33 2.82
N VAL A 1130 45.16 -18.19 3.55
CA VAL A 1130 45.76 -19.42 3.03
C VAL A 1130 44.70 -20.37 2.48
N LEU A 1131 43.60 -20.58 3.19
CA LEU A 1131 42.54 -21.52 2.80
C LEU A 1131 41.87 -21.13 1.48
N SER A 1132 41.79 -19.83 1.18
CA SER A 1132 41.08 -19.28 0.03
C SER A 1132 41.98 -18.73 -1.09
N LYS A 1133 43.31 -18.92 -0.97
CA LYS A 1133 44.29 -18.36 -1.90
C LYS A 1133 44.26 -19.05 -3.26
N ASP A 1134 44.32 -18.23 -4.32
CA ASP A 1134 44.42 -18.64 -5.73
C ASP A 1134 43.21 -19.45 -6.29
N LEU A 1135 42.11 -19.56 -5.53
CA LEU A 1135 40.89 -20.29 -5.92
C LEU A 1135 39.92 -19.48 -6.82
N PRO A 1136 38.95 -20.12 -7.49
CA PRO A 1136 37.74 -19.48 -8.01
C PRO A 1136 36.91 -18.79 -6.92
N PRO A 1137 35.79 -18.10 -7.25
CA PRO A 1137 34.90 -17.48 -6.24
C PRO A 1137 34.53 -18.46 -5.13
N ILE A 1138 34.87 -18.10 -3.88
CA ILE A 1138 34.68 -18.95 -2.72
C ILE A 1138 33.82 -18.25 -1.66
N LEU A 1139 32.87 -18.99 -1.13
CA LEU A 1139 31.91 -18.59 -0.12
C LEU A 1139 32.14 -19.43 1.14
N LEU A 1140 32.78 -18.85 2.14
CA LEU A 1140 33.00 -19.48 3.44
C LEU A 1140 31.72 -19.29 4.27
N VAL A 1141 31.11 -20.38 4.76
CA VAL A 1141 29.79 -20.39 5.42
C VAL A 1141 29.86 -21.11 6.76
N ARG A 1142 29.22 -20.55 7.79
CA ARG A 1142 28.93 -21.22 9.07
C ARG A 1142 27.52 -20.80 9.53
N GLY A 1143 26.57 -21.73 9.56
CA GLY A 1143 25.30 -21.51 10.25
C GLY A 1143 25.46 -21.45 11.78
N ASN A 1144 24.44 -20.96 12.47
CA ASN A 1144 24.41 -20.77 13.93
C ASN A 1144 24.19 -22.08 14.74
N HIS A 1145 24.53 -23.23 14.15
CA HIS A 1145 24.32 -24.59 14.68
C HIS A 1145 22.87 -25.01 14.98
N GLN A 1146 21.87 -24.15 14.76
CA GLN A 1146 20.46 -24.54 14.71
C GLN A 1146 20.19 -25.26 13.37
N SER A 1147 19.32 -26.27 13.38
CA SER A 1147 18.97 -27.00 12.16
C SER A 1147 18.15 -26.12 11.21
N VAL A 1148 18.70 -25.79 10.03
CA VAL A 1148 17.99 -25.05 8.97
C VAL A 1148 17.37 -25.97 7.91
N LEU A 1149 17.63 -27.27 8.00
CA LEU A 1149 17.07 -28.34 7.18
C LEU A 1149 16.41 -29.40 8.07
N THR A 1150 15.33 -30.00 7.59
CA THR A 1150 14.70 -31.19 8.19
C THR A 1150 14.10 -32.07 7.10
N PHE A 1151 14.07 -33.38 7.33
CA PHE A 1151 13.41 -34.35 6.44
C PHE A 1151 12.05 -34.83 7.00
N TYR A 1152 11.57 -34.26 8.11
CA TYR A 1152 10.25 -34.55 8.69
C TYR A 1152 9.18 -33.56 8.22
N SER A 1153 8.07 -34.11 7.73
CA SER A 1153 6.77 -33.43 7.56
C SER A 1153 5.99 -33.45 8.87
#